data_AF-A0A1S7S1U2-F1
#
_entry.id   AF-A0A1S7S1U2-F1
#
_cell.length_a   1.000
_cell.length_b   1.000
_cell.length_c   1.000
_cell.angle_alpha   90.00
_cell.angle_beta   90.00
_cell.angle_gamma   90.00
#
_symmetry.space_group_name_H-M   'P 1'
#
loop_
_entity.id
_entity.type
_entity.pdbx_description
1 polymer ?
#
loop_
_entity_poly.entity_id
_entity_poly.type
_entity_poly.pdbx_seq_one_letter_code
_entity_poly.pdbx_strand_id
1 'polypeptide(L)'
;MTKLTAMKAFQRKIDAYCAMRLVPIFSTKDTDALTAYMRRLIERRCGPQRTGGHTDWDVVARLTGVDAAMLAVHQRAIDPAFDAIIRWSRGGDAGKDARPRSRKSTVNKKKALLADQPKARPGTVAADNARPRDNLDNRKPADITDFPEPLFREWSDPSSFAEALQLHMRRHGETYWVLHRSVVRSDEPMDKNTLLSWIEGRRVPRSTDSFDVLGRIERRYRLPDGYFKAKLPHQSRSASGFNLSELDPAERRRIAWHLPDDFNALPFAKRQEILDWVRRVIISGSTDYRKFQAAAAKQRYAIRFPGVSYGGRAPRDGKIAVPANYEETWIEDPDLLSGVVDAPPALAMEMADLVRFKTSALTSIGFQRNGVWGEETASQKIEHLGLMFGALAASKTGEIKGYGVPVRHLTFGLLIFPGIWDWYLQWRESRRGFYTAWEVDMLRIALAITKEGTGWLRQHSELLARVQPIPGLVSQNEIDYAREDWHGACEDFHKHAAHRVKEIQRIARVHRDPFEPIMLVLEADSPVGEYRKITEEIIRLMPDEERYPRPAAEAVRSFLMLRLGLHLGLRQKNLRQLMLCPRGQMPRPERVLEKLKRGEIRWSERDGGWEVLIPAVAFKNAHSSFFGDKPFRLVLPDLLDLYRYIDDYVERHRATLLRGVADPGTFFVKTVKTTSTDAAYDVTTFYEAWRLTIQRYGIYNPYTGRGAIKGLLPHGPHNVRDVLATHILKQTGSYEQASYAIQDTADMVAKHYGRFLPQDKAALAARILNQVWEAA
;
A
#
# COMPACT_ATOMS: atom_id res chain seq x y z
N MET A 1 10.32 -4.45 33.90
CA MET A 1 9.30 -3.49 34.42
C MET A 1 8.88 -3.94 35.81
N THR A 2 8.83 -3.03 36.79
CA THR A 2 8.27 -3.32 38.13
C THR A 2 6.77 -3.62 38.03
N LYS A 3 6.24 -4.56 38.86
CA LYS A 3 4.83 -4.99 38.86
C LYS A 3 3.85 -3.79 38.99
N LEU A 4 4.25 -2.74 39.69
CA LEU A 4 3.49 -1.51 39.87
C LEU A 4 3.32 -0.70 38.55
N THR A 5 4.36 -0.65 37.71
CA THR A 5 4.34 0.06 36.42
C THR A 5 3.43 -0.66 35.41
N ALA A 6 3.40 -1.99 35.43
CA ALA A 6 2.51 -2.78 34.57
C ALA A 6 1.03 -2.62 34.95
N MET A 7 0.72 -2.50 36.25
CA MET A 7 -0.64 -2.26 36.74
C MET A 7 -1.14 -0.86 36.35
N LYS A 8 -0.33 0.19 36.57
CA LYS A 8 -0.68 1.57 36.16
C LYS A 8 -0.87 1.69 34.64
N ALA A 9 -0.05 1.00 33.85
CA ALA A 9 -0.20 0.98 32.39
C ALA A 9 -1.48 0.27 31.93
N PHE A 10 -1.91 -0.79 32.62
CA PHE A 10 -3.16 -1.49 32.31
C PHE A 10 -4.40 -0.68 32.74
N GLN A 11 -4.36 -0.04 33.92
CA GLN A 11 -5.42 0.88 34.37
C GLN A 11 -5.67 1.98 33.34
N ARG A 12 -4.62 2.66 32.83
CA ARG A 12 -4.75 3.69 31.78
C ARG A 12 -5.44 3.18 30.51
N LYS A 13 -5.23 1.91 30.13
CA LYS A 13 -5.91 1.31 28.96
C LYS A 13 -7.39 1.08 29.22
N ILE A 14 -7.75 0.64 30.43
CA ILE A 14 -9.14 0.47 30.84
C ILE A 14 -9.84 1.83 30.95
N ASP A 15 -9.17 2.85 31.44
CA ASP A 15 -9.69 4.23 31.49
C ASP A 15 -10.00 4.78 30.09
N ALA A 16 -9.04 4.65 29.16
CA ALA A 16 -9.23 5.06 27.77
C ALA A 16 -10.36 4.27 27.09
N TYR A 17 -10.52 2.99 27.42
CA TYR A 17 -11.62 2.18 26.92
C TYR A 17 -12.96 2.69 27.46
N CYS A 18 -13.07 2.97 28.76
CA CYS A 18 -14.30 3.49 29.37
C CYS A 18 -14.67 4.87 28.79
N ALA A 19 -13.70 5.76 28.62
CA ALA A 19 -13.89 7.06 27.98
C ALA A 19 -14.44 6.94 26.54
N MET A 20 -13.96 5.97 25.77
CA MET A 20 -14.37 5.78 24.38
C MET A 20 -15.69 5.02 24.23
N ARG A 21 -15.98 4.05 25.12
CA ARG A 21 -17.06 3.06 24.93
C ARG A 21 -18.21 3.20 25.90
N LEU A 22 -18.01 3.75 27.09
CA LEU A 22 -19.06 3.88 28.10
C LEU A 22 -19.64 5.30 28.14
N VAL A 23 -18.83 6.35 27.95
CA VAL A 23 -19.30 7.76 27.93
C VAL A 23 -20.45 8.03 26.93
N PRO A 24 -20.48 7.44 25.72
CA PRO A 24 -21.60 7.65 24.79
C PRO A 24 -22.91 6.93 25.19
N ILE A 25 -22.86 6.06 26.19
CA ILE A 25 -23.96 5.13 26.55
C ILE A 25 -24.50 5.41 27.95
N PHE A 26 -23.61 5.75 28.90
CA PHE A 26 -23.92 5.93 30.31
C PHE A 26 -23.82 7.42 30.69
N SER A 27 -24.52 7.84 31.74
CA SER A 27 -24.30 9.17 32.31
C SER A 27 -22.86 9.32 32.80
N THR A 28 -22.36 10.55 32.94
CA THR A 28 -21.01 10.81 33.49
C THR A 28 -20.84 10.13 34.86
N LYS A 29 -21.86 10.22 35.72
CA LYS A 29 -21.88 9.60 37.04
C LYS A 29 -21.76 8.08 36.98
N ASP A 30 -22.50 7.43 36.08
CA ASP A 30 -22.49 5.97 35.95
C ASP A 30 -21.19 5.47 35.30
N THR A 31 -20.65 6.23 34.36
CA THR A 31 -19.36 5.94 33.73
C THR A 31 -18.22 5.99 34.74
N ASP A 32 -18.22 7.00 35.61
CA ASP A 32 -17.23 7.13 36.67
C ASP A 32 -17.34 5.98 37.67
N ALA A 33 -18.57 5.61 38.06
CA ALA A 33 -18.82 4.48 38.95
C ALA A 33 -18.34 3.13 38.37
N LEU A 34 -18.62 2.87 37.09
CA LEU A 34 -18.16 1.66 36.39
C LEU A 34 -16.64 1.64 36.21
N THR A 35 -16.04 2.77 35.88
CA THR A 35 -14.58 2.90 35.73
C THR A 35 -13.89 2.68 37.07
N ALA A 36 -14.40 3.26 38.15
CA ALA A 36 -13.89 3.04 39.51
C ALA A 36 -14.01 1.57 39.94
N TYR A 37 -15.13 0.91 39.61
CA TYR A 37 -15.31 -0.51 39.87
C TYR A 37 -14.28 -1.38 39.11
N MET A 38 -14.06 -1.10 37.82
CA MET A 38 -13.05 -1.80 37.02
C MET A 38 -11.62 -1.59 37.54
N ARG A 39 -11.29 -0.37 38.01
CA ARG A 39 -10.00 -0.12 38.68
C ARG A 39 -9.82 -0.96 39.93
N ARG A 40 -10.86 -1.08 40.77
CA ARG A 40 -10.83 -1.92 41.99
C ARG A 40 -10.62 -3.40 41.66
N LEU A 41 -11.22 -3.90 40.57
CA LEU A 41 -11.00 -5.27 40.10
C LEU A 41 -9.54 -5.52 39.68
N ILE A 42 -8.92 -4.52 39.02
CA ILE A 42 -7.50 -4.57 38.64
C ILE A 42 -6.60 -4.57 39.89
N GLU A 43 -6.89 -3.70 40.86
CA GLU A 43 -6.12 -3.63 42.11
C GLU A 43 -6.21 -4.94 42.91
N ARG A 44 -7.39 -5.56 42.96
CA ARG A 44 -7.65 -6.81 43.66
C ARG A 44 -7.22 -8.06 42.88
N ARG A 45 -6.79 -7.90 41.62
CA ARG A 45 -6.52 -9.00 40.68
C ARG A 45 -7.65 -10.04 40.68
N CYS A 46 -8.85 -9.58 40.38
CA CYS A 46 -10.00 -10.45 40.18
C CYS A 46 -10.88 -9.94 39.04
N GLY A 47 -11.74 -10.83 38.51
CA GLY A 47 -12.80 -10.45 37.58
C GLY A 47 -14.10 -10.10 38.30
N PRO A 48 -15.10 -9.55 37.60
CA PRO A 48 -16.45 -9.45 38.15
C PRO A 48 -17.04 -10.83 38.44
N GLN A 49 -18.02 -10.89 39.32
CA GLN A 49 -18.74 -12.14 39.61
C GLN A 49 -19.50 -12.62 38.37
N ARG A 50 -19.39 -13.92 38.06
CA ARG A 50 -20.07 -14.54 36.93
C ARG A 50 -20.88 -15.76 37.37
N THR A 51 -22.11 -15.86 36.89
CA THR A 51 -23.03 -16.98 37.13
C THR A 51 -23.33 -17.64 35.78
N GLY A 52 -23.07 -18.94 35.65
CA GLY A 52 -23.26 -19.65 34.37
C GLY A 52 -22.39 -19.17 33.20
N GLY A 53 -21.27 -18.48 33.46
CA GLY A 53 -20.39 -17.91 32.43
C GLY A 53 -20.75 -16.49 31.97
N HIS A 54 -21.85 -15.93 32.48
CA HIS A 54 -22.29 -14.56 32.23
C HIS A 54 -22.01 -13.67 33.43
N THR A 55 -21.78 -12.37 33.18
CA THR A 55 -21.60 -11.38 34.24
C THR A 55 -22.88 -11.26 35.06
N ASP A 56 -22.76 -11.34 36.39
CA ASP A 56 -23.88 -11.19 37.32
C ASP A 56 -24.18 -9.70 37.49
N TRP A 57 -25.11 -9.19 36.69
CA TRP A 57 -25.40 -7.76 36.60
C TRP A 57 -26.06 -7.21 37.86
N ASP A 58 -26.78 -8.03 38.63
CA ASP A 58 -27.35 -7.63 39.92
C ASP A 58 -26.25 -7.35 40.96
N VAL A 59 -25.18 -8.14 40.94
CA VAL A 59 -23.99 -7.89 41.78
C VAL A 59 -23.27 -6.62 41.35
N VAL A 60 -23.07 -6.41 40.04
CA VAL A 60 -22.41 -5.21 39.52
C VAL A 60 -23.23 -3.96 39.87
N ALA A 61 -24.55 -4.00 39.65
CA ALA A 61 -25.47 -2.91 39.98
C ALA A 61 -25.42 -2.50 41.45
N ARG A 62 -25.41 -3.48 42.37
CA ARG A 62 -25.27 -3.19 43.81
C ARG A 62 -23.95 -2.53 44.17
N LEU A 63 -22.87 -2.84 43.44
CA LEU A 63 -21.53 -2.34 43.74
C LEU A 63 -21.21 -1.01 43.05
N THR A 64 -21.87 -0.70 41.94
CA THR A 64 -21.68 0.54 41.18
C THR A 64 -22.80 1.57 41.41
N GLY A 65 -23.97 1.14 41.89
CA GLY A 65 -25.17 1.96 41.98
C GLY A 65 -25.84 2.22 40.62
N VAL A 66 -25.40 1.55 39.56
CA VAL A 66 -25.96 1.66 38.20
C VAL A 66 -27.06 0.62 38.03
N ASP A 67 -28.17 0.99 37.38
CA ASP A 67 -29.31 0.10 37.18
C ASP A 67 -28.95 -1.23 36.48
N ALA A 68 -29.41 -2.35 37.05
CA ALA A 68 -29.06 -3.70 36.59
C ALA A 68 -29.61 -4.01 35.18
N ALA A 69 -30.83 -3.53 34.86
CA ALA A 69 -31.42 -3.74 33.55
C ALA A 69 -30.64 -2.97 32.47
N MET A 70 -30.21 -1.76 32.78
CA MET A 70 -29.40 -0.95 31.88
C MET A 70 -28.00 -1.55 31.65
N LEU A 71 -27.36 -2.06 32.70
CA LEU A 71 -26.09 -2.80 32.56
C LEU A 71 -26.24 -4.05 31.68
N ALA A 72 -27.32 -4.82 31.85
CA ALA A 72 -27.58 -6.03 31.09
C ALA A 72 -27.85 -5.75 29.59
N VAL A 73 -28.59 -4.68 29.28
CA VAL A 73 -28.85 -4.24 27.89
C VAL A 73 -27.55 -3.86 27.18
N HIS A 74 -26.63 -3.21 27.89
CA HIS A 74 -25.36 -2.72 27.33
C HIS A 74 -24.16 -3.63 27.61
N GLN A 75 -24.38 -4.91 27.98
CA GLN A 75 -23.33 -5.88 28.30
C GLN A 75 -22.22 -5.96 27.25
N ARG A 76 -22.54 -5.82 25.95
CA ARG A 76 -21.56 -5.86 24.85
C ARG A 76 -20.52 -4.74 24.89
N ALA A 77 -20.83 -3.62 25.55
CA ALA A 77 -19.90 -2.51 25.76
C ALA A 77 -19.05 -2.69 27.02
N ILE A 78 -19.52 -3.46 28.02
CA ILE A 78 -18.88 -3.62 29.32
C ILE A 78 -18.02 -4.90 29.38
N ASP A 79 -18.56 -6.03 28.91
CA ASP A 79 -17.92 -7.34 28.97
C ASP A 79 -16.50 -7.39 28.37
N PRO A 80 -16.16 -6.69 27.27
CA PRO A 80 -14.80 -6.72 26.76
C PRO A 80 -13.76 -6.15 27.74
N ALA A 81 -14.14 -5.16 28.56
CA ALA A 81 -13.28 -4.63 29.61
C ALA A 81 -13.13 -5.63 30.76
N PHE A 82 -14.23 -6.27 31.19
CA PHE A 82 -14.19 -7.32 32.20
C PHE A 82 -13.38 -8.55 31.75
N ASP A 83 -13.50 -8.98 30.49
CA ASP A 83 -12.70 -10.06 29.92
C ASP A 83 -11.22 -9.70 29.83
N ALA A 84 -10.90 -8.42 29.54
CA ALA A 84 -9.53 -7.94 29.60
C ALA A 84 -8.97 -7.99 31.02
N ILE A 85 -9.75 -7.58 32.03
CA ILE A 85 -9.36 -7.64 33.44
C ILE A 85 -9.17 -9.08 33.92
N ILE A 86 -10.06 -10.01 33.55
CA ILE A 86 -9.92 -11.44 33.87
C ILE A 86 -8.63 -12.01 33.26
N ARG A 87 -8.34 -11.72 31.99
CA ARG A 87 -7.09 -12.18 31.34
C ARG A 87 -5.85 -11.59 31.98
N TRP A 88 -5.89 -10.31 32.31
CA TRP A 88 -4.79 -9.62 32.99
C TRP A 88 -4.55 -10.19 34.39
N SER A 89 -5.63 -10.51 35.12
CA SER A 89 -5.60 -11.14 36.43
C SER A 89 -5.00 -12.55 36.40
N ARG A 90 -5.27 -13.33 35.35
CA ARG A 90 -4.72 -14.68 35.14
C ARG A 90 -3.26 -14.68 34.67
N GLY A 91 -2.77 -13.57 34.12
CA GLY A 91 -1.37 -13.44 33.65
C GLY A 91 -0.33 -13.29 34.76
N GLY A 92 -0.70 -13.50 36.04
CA GLY A 92 0.18 -13.40 37.20
C GLY A 92 0.69 -14.74 37.75
N ASP A 93 0.06 -15.86 37.39
CA ASP A 93 0.45 -17.19 37.87
C ASP A 93 -0.04 -18.28 36.91
N ALA A 94 0.78 -19.32 36.72
CA ALA A 94 0.56 -20.51 35.90
C ALA A 94 0.65 -20.36 34.36
N GLY A 95 1.82 -20.75 33.85
CA GLY A 95 1.83 -21.66 32.70
C GLY A 95 1.33 -23.05 33.12
N LYS A 96 0.74 -23.75 32.14
CA LYS A 96 0.08 -25.07 32.15
C LYS A 96 -1.45 -25.00 32.27
N ASP A 97 -2.06 -25.64 31.26
CA ASP A 97 -3.47 -26.00 31.08
C ASP A 97 -4.47 -24.94 30.58
N ALA A 98 -4.54 -24.80 29.25
CA ALA A 98 -5.79 -24.99 28.50
C ALA A 98 -5.54 -24.95 26.97
N ARG A 99 -5.69 -26.10 26.30
CA ARG A 99 -5.89 -26.19 24.85
C ARG A 99 -7.22 -25.52 24.48
N PRO A 100 -7.34 -24.80 23.35
CA PRO A 100 -8.63 -24.31 22.88
C PRO A 100 -9.49 -25.47 22.37
N ARG A 101 -10.57 -25.79 23.11
CA ARG A 101 -11.61 -26.72 22.65
C ARG A 101 -12.32 -26.10 21.43
N SER A 102 -12.32 -26.84 20.33
CA SER A 102 -13.15 -26.56 19.18
C SER A 102 -14.63 -26.65 19.55
N ARG A 103 -15.42 -25.69 19.07
CA ARG A 103 -16.88 -25.75 19.08
C ARG A 103 -17.32 -26.96 18.27
N LYS A 104 -17.79 -28.02 18.95
CA LYS A 104 -18.66 -29.03 18.34
C LYS A 104 -20.11 -28.66 18.64
N SER A 105 -20.91 -28.73 17.59
CA SER A 105 -22.35 -28.51 17.54
C SER A 105 -23.11 -29.44 18.50
N THR A 106 -24.23 -28.91 18.96
CA THR A 106 -25.12 -29.48 19.96
C THR A 106 -25.89 -30.69 19.42
N VAL A 107 -25.66 -31.83 20.08
CA VAL A 107 -26.55 -32.94 20.46
C VAL A 107 -27.94 -33.01 19.83
N ASN A 108 -28.28 -34.22 19.36
CA ASN A 108 -29.58 -34.82 19.66
C ASN A 108 -29.38 -36.24 20.23
N LYS A 109 -29.83 -36.45 21.48
CA LYS A 109 -29.87 -37.75 22.17
C LYS A 109 -31.31 -38.03 22.60
N LYS A 110 -31.85 -39.17 22.18
CA LYS A 110 -32.84 -40.05 22.85
C LYS A 110 -32.47 -41.45 22.35
N LYS A 111 -32.50 -42.55 23.10
CA LYS A 111 -33.02 -42.91 24.43
C LYS A 111 -32.31 -44.22 24.82
N ALA A 112 -32.25 -44.51 26.12
CA ALA A 112 -31.71 -45.75 26.69
C ALA A 112 -32.58 -46.98 26.42
N LEU A 113 -31.98 -48.19 26.46
CA LEU A 113 -32.28 -49.30 27.40
C LEU A 113 -31.93 -50.71 26.85
N LEU A 114 -31.33 -51.52 27.74
CA LEU A 114 -31.47 -52.98 27.96
C LEU A 114 -30.62 -54.05 27.22
N ALA A 115 -30.32 -55.08 28.04
CA ALA A 115 -29.80 -56.44 27.83
C ALA A 115 -28.28 -56.60 27.58
N ASP A 116 -27.46 -57.11 28.50
CA ASP A 116 -27.37 -58.44 29.17
C ASP A 116 -26.59 -59.50 28.35
N GLN A 117 -25.76 -60.29 29.04
CA GLN A 117 -24.61 -61.11 28.58
C GLN A 117 -24.97 -62.36 27.71
N PRO A 118 -24.09 -63.36 27.34
CA PRO A 118 -22.63 -63.58 27.55
C PRO A 118 -21.79 -64.19 26.38
N LYS A 119 -20.45 -64.19 26.59
CA LYS A 119 -19.35 -65.09 26.13
C LYS A 119 -19.50 -66.02 24.90
N ALA A 120 -18.47 -66.02 24.04
CA ALA A 120 -17.85 -67.24 23.48
C ALA A 120 -16.37 -67.00 23.05
N ARG A 121 -15.46 -67.88 23.52
CA ARG A 121 -14.15 -68.18 22.89
C ARG A 121 -14.37 -69.26 21.82
N PRO A 122 -13.56 -69.35 20.76
CA PRO A 122 -12.34 -70.20 20.74
C PRO A 122 -11.20 -69.52 19.97
N GLY A 123 -9.94 -69.92 19.95
CA GLY A 123 -9.23 -71.08 20.43
C GLY A 123 -7.76 -70.87 20.02
N THR A 124 -6.87 -71.21 20.93
CA THR A 124 -5.41 -71.19 20.80
C THR A 124 -4.91 -72.17 19.74
N VAL A 125 -3.93 -71.75 18.93
CA VAL A 125 -2.85 -72.62 18.45
C VAL A 125 -1.54 -71.88 18.70
N ALA A 126 -0.69 -72.51 19.50
CA ALA A 126 0.63 -72.04 19.87
C ALA A 126 1.65 -72.37 18.77
N ALA A 127 2.62 -71.48 18.60
CA ALA A 127 3.96 -71.85 18.16
C ALA A 127 4.95 -70.94 18.89
N ASP A 128 5.67 -71.56 19.82
CA ASP A 128 6.83 -71.01 20.51
C ASP A 128 7.89 -70.54 19.52
N ASN A 129 8.49 -69.38 19.81
CA ASN A 129 9.93 -69.23 19.77
C ASN A 129 10.32 -68.04 20.64
N ALA A 130 10.77 -68.37 21.85
CA ALA A 130 11.40 -67.46 22.78
C ALA A 130 12.63 -66.80 22.15
N ARG A 131 12.67 -65.46 22.18
CA ARG A 131 13.91 -64.68 22.18
C ARG A 131 13.92 -63.82 23.45
N PRO A 132 15.08 -63.66 24.10
CA PRO A 132 15.15 -63.00 25.40
C PRO A 132 14.74 -61.53 25.28
N ARG A 133 13.87 -61.07 26.18
CA ARG A 133 13.68 -59.64 26.43
C ARG A 133 14.95 -59.13 27.11
N ASP A 134 15.87 -58.59 26.32
CA ASP A 134 16.93 -57.77 26.86
C ASP A 134 16.33 -56.52 27.51
N ASN A 135 16.67 -56.35 28.79
CA ASN A 135 16.37 -55.18 29.61
C ASN A 135 16.80 -53.89 28.88
N LEU A 136 15.82 -53.12 28.39
CA LEU A 136 16.01 -51.82 27.75
C LEU A 136 16.16 -50.66 28.74
N ASP A 137 16.23 -50.93 30.06
CA ASP A 137 16.18 -49.91 31.10
C ASP A 137 17.55 -49.45 31.65
N ASN A 138 18.67 -49.77 31.00
CA ASN A 138 19.98 -49.30 31.51
C ASN A 138 21.07 -49.05 30.45
N ARG A 139 20.73 -48.46 29.30
CA ARG A 139 21.76 -47.83 28.45
C ARG A 139 22.01 -46.41 28.94
N LYS A 140 23.20 -46.18 29.52
CA LYS A 140 23.78 -44.83 29.67
C LYS A 140 23.59 -44.09 28.33
N PRO A 141 23.13 -42.82 28.32
CA PRO A 141 23.06 -42.07 27.09
C PRO A 141 24.44 -42.09 26.44
N ALA A 142 24.54 -42.55 25.19
CA ALA A 142 25.78 -42.45 24.43
C ALA A 142 26.23 -40.99 24.44
N ASP A 143 27.53 -40.75 24.59
CA ASP A 143 28.10 -39.40 24.53
C ASP A 143 27.67 -38.73 23.22
N ILE A 144 27.17 -37.50 23.34
CA ILE A 144 26.79 -36.70 22.18
C ILE A 144 28.09 -36.32 21.47
N THR A 145 28.41 -37.02 20.39
CA THR A 145 29.54 -36.67 19.53
C THR A 145 29.20 -35.39 18.75
N ASP A 146 29.98 -34.31 18.88
CA ASP A 146 29.66 -33.02 18.25
C ASP A 146 29.69 -33.07 16.72
N PHE A 147 30.65 -33.80 16.15
CA PHE A 147 30.83 -33.98 14.71
C PHE A 147 30.91 -35.48 14.36
N PRO A 148 29.78 -36.14 14.04
CA PRO A 148 29.80 -37.55 13.68
C PRO A 148 30.54 -37.76 12.36
N GLU A 149 31.41 -38.79 12.29
CA GLU A 149 32.09 -39.14 11.04
C GLU A 149 31.09 -39.71 10.01
N PRO A 150 31.21 -39.36 8.72
CA PRO A 150 30.31 -39.86 7.69
C PRO A 150 30.63 -41.32 7.34
N LEU A 151 29.59 -42.16 7.25
CA LEU A 151 29.64 -43.55 6.78
C LEU A 151 30.05 -43.66 5.30
N PHE A 152 29.77 -42.62 4.50
CA PHE A 152 30.18 -42.52 3.11
C PHE A 152 30.49 -41.06 2.71
N ARG A 153 31.44 -40.88 1.78
CA ARG A 153 31.95 -39.57 1.35
C ARG A 153 31.45 -39.10 -0.01
N GLU A 154 30.85 -39.98 -0.80
CA GLU A 154 30.28 -39.64 -2.10
C GLU A 154 28.76 -39.63 -2.00
N TRP A 155 28.12 -38.55 -2.46
CA TRP A 155 26.66 -38.44 -2.48
C TRP A 155 26.20 -37.54 -3.64
N SER A 156 24.98 -37.79 -4.12
CA SER A 156 24.29 -36.87 -5.05
C SER A 156 23.44 -35.90 -4.24
N ASP A 157 23.52 -34.61 -4.56
CA ASP A 157 22.84 -33.55 -3.81
C ASP A 157 21.33 -33.48 -4.17
N PRO A 158 20.40 -33.82 -3.26
CA PRO A 158 18.97 -33.80 -3.56
C PRO A 158 18.46 -32.36 -3.71
N SER A 159 17.47 -32.15 -4.57
CA SER A 159 16.88 -30.82 -4.78
C SER A 159 15.99 -30.38 -3.60
N SER A 160 15.33 -31.34 -2.92
CA SER A 160 14.38 -31.04 -1.84
C SER A 160 15.01 -31.07 -0.44
N PHE A 161 14.51 -30.21 0.45
CA PHE A 161 14.95 -30.16 1.84
C PHE A 161 14.78 -31.50 2.59
N ALA A 162 13.65 -32.19 2.39
CA ALA A 162 13.35 -33.43 3.12
C ALA A 162 14.30 -34.56 2.71
N GLU A 163 14.54 -34.72 1.41
CA GLU A 163 15.48 -35.73 0.90
C GLU A 163 16.92 -35.41 1.31
N ALA A 164 17.32 -34.14 1.27
CA ALA A 164 18.64 -33.72 1.73
C ALA A 164 18.84 -34.00 3.24
N LEU A 165 17.83 -33.76 4.07
CA LEU A 165 17.90 -34.07 5.51
C LEU A 165 17.99 -35.59 5.74
N GLN A 166 17.16 -36.38 5.04
CA GLN A 166 17.23 -37.85 5.09
C GLN A 166 18.59 -38.38 4.62
N LEU A 167 19.16 -37.80 3.58
CA LEU A 167 20.47 -38.17 3.06
C LEU A 167 21.55 -37.97 4.11
N HIS A 168 21.65 -36.76 4.69
CA HIS A 168 22.72 -36.48 5.66
C HIS A 168 22.54 -37.22 6.98
N MET A 169 21.31 -37.45 7.43
CA MET A 169 21.07 -38.34 8.57
C MET A 169 21.55 -39.78 8.30
N ARG A 170 21.25 -40.33 7.11
CA ARG A 170 21.76 -41.65 6.70
C ARG A 170 23.28 -41.67 6.56
N ARG A 171 23.86 -40.60 5.99
CA ARG A 171 25.30 -40.43 5.84
C ARG A 171 26.03 -40.50 7.16
N HIS A 172 25.45 -40.01 8.25
CA HIS A 172 26.05 -40.03 9.58
C HIS A 172 25.50 -41.13 10.50
N GLY A 173 24.67 -42.05 9.98
CA GLY A 173 24.09 -43.14 10.76
C GLY A 173 23.16 -42.69 11.90
N GLU A 174 22.64 -41.46 11.82
CA GLU A 174 21.87 -40.86 12.91
C GLU A 174 20.35 -41.08 12.75
N THR A 175 19.71 -41.39 13.87
CA THR A 175 18.24 -41.38 13.95
C THR A 175 17.73 -39.98 14.27
N TYR A 176 16.46 -39.70 13.94
CA TYR A 176 15.86 -38.39 14.23
C TYR A 176 15.85 -38.05 15.73
N TRP A 177 15.83 -39.07 16.59
CA TRP A 177 15.85 -38.90 18.04
C TRP A 177 17.24 -38.48 18.54
N VAL A 178 18.29 -39.10 18.01
CA VAL A 178 19.68 -38.73 18.29
C VAL A 178 19.93 -37.31 17.78
N LEU A 179 19.55 -37.02 16.53
CA LEU A 179 19.72 -35.69 15.95
C LEU A 179 19.01 -34.61 16.79
N HIS A 180 17.75 -34.83 17.18
CA HIS A 180 17.00 -33.89 18.03
C HIS A 180 17.73 -33.60 19.34
N ARG A 181 18.18 -34.65 20.05
CA ARG A 181 18.90 -34.52 21.33
C ARG A 181 20.23 -33.78 21.18
N SER A 182 20.88 -33.89 20.02
CA SER A 182 22.18 -33.26 19.76
C SER A 182 22.10 -31.79 19.36
N VAL A 183 20.98 -31.32 18.79
CA VAL A 183 20.88 -29.95 18.22
C VAL A 183 19.88 -29.04 18.93
N VAL A 184 18.91 -29.60 19.65
CA VAL A 184 17.90 -28.82 20.40
C VAL A 184 18.33 -28.71 21.86
N ARG A 185 18.40 -27.48 22.37
CA ARG A 185 18.78 -27.22 23.77
C ARG A 185 17.62 -27.53 24.72
N SER A 186 17.93 -27.74 26.00
CA SER A 186 16.93 -28.11 27.03
C SER A 186 15.90 -27.00 27.32
N ASP A 187 16.23 -25.74 27.00
CA ASP A 187 15.37 -24.56 27.15
C ASP A 187 14.56 -24.22 25.88
N GLU A 188 14.74 -24.97 24.79
CA GLU A 188 14.06 -24.72 23.51
C GLU A 188 12.75 -25.52 23.38
N PRO A 189 11.65 -24.88 22.93
CA PRO A 189 10.33 -25.52 22.87
C PRO A 189 10.13 -26.47 21.68
N MET A 190 11.18 -26.78 20.90
CA MET A 190 11.05 -27.57 19.67
C MET A 190 10.80 -29.05 19.97
N ASP A 191 9.56 -29.49 19.72
CA ASP A 191 9.17 -30.88 19.89
C ASP A 191 9.84 -31.83 18.87
N LYS A 192 10.21 -33.03 19.31
CA LYS A 192 10.87 -34.06 18.47
C LYS A 192 10.06 -34.44 17.23
N ASN A 193 8.72 -34.39 17.29
CA ASN A 193 7.87 -34.69 16.12
C ASN A 193 7.99 -33.62 15.03
N THR A 194 8.50 -32.43 15.36
CA THR A 194 8.78 -31.38 14.36
C THR A 194 9.86 -31.86 13.39
N LEU A 195 10.98 -32.40 13.92
CA LEU A 195 12.06 -32.94 13.11
C LEU A 195 11.58 -34.14 12.27
N LEU A 196 10.78 -35.03 12.88
CA LEU A 196 10.16 -36.15 12.14
C LEU A 196 9.28 -35.65 10.97
N SER A 197 8.46 -34.61 11.20
CA SER A 197 7.64 -34.03 10.14
C SER A 197 8.42 -33.32 9.04
N TRP A 198 9.66 -32.89 9.31
CA TRP A 198 10.59 -32.35 8.31
C TRP A 198 11.18 -33.45 7.45
N ILE A 199 11.60 -34.54 8.08
CA ILE A 199 12.11 -35.74 7.41
C ILE A 199 11.04 -36.32 6.48
N GLU A 200 9.79 -36.42 6.93
CA GLU A 200 8.66 -36.92 6.13
C GLU A 200 8.15 -35.91 5.08
N GLY A 201 8.70 -34.70 5.02
CA GLY A 201 8.28 -33.66 4.07
C GLY A 201 6.90 -33.04 4.36
N ARG A 202 6.22 -33.41 5.46
CA ARG A 202 4.91 -32.86 5.85
C ARG A 202 4.97 -31.40 6.30
N ARG A 203 6.12 -30.96 6.84
CA ARG A 203 6.36 -29.58 7.26
C ARG A 203 7.76 -29.15 6.87
N VAL A 204 7.96 -27.84 6.83
CA VAL A 204 9.28 -27.23 6.63
C VAL A 204 9.56 -26.20 7.73
N PRO A 205 10.84 -25.93 8.05
CA PRO A 205 11.28 -24.83 8.91
C PRO A 205 10.71 -23.48 8.45
N ARG A 206 10.21 -22.66 9.40
CA ARG A 206 9.55 -21.35 9.11
C ARG A 206 9.80 -20.25 10.14
N SER A 207 10.51 -20.54 11.23
CA SER A 207 10.75 -19.58 12.31
C SER A 207 12.24 -19.33 12.46
N THR A 208 12.60 -18.20 13.05
CA THR A 208 13.99 -17.88 13.43
C THR A 208 14.61 -19.02 14.22
N ASP A 209 13.85 -19.60 15.15
CA ASP A 209 14.32 -20.68 16.03
C ASP A 209 14.52 -21.97 15.23
N SER A 210 13.62 -22.27 14.30
CA SER A 210 13.78 -23.43 13.39
C SER A 210 14.99 -23.29 12.47
N PHE A 211 15.32 -22.06 12.03
CA PHE A 211 16.48 -21.80 11.19
C PHE A 211 17.79 -21.88 11.99
N ASP A 212 17.81 -21.45 13.25
CA ASP A 212 18.95 -21.67 14.14
C ASP A 212 19.23 -23.17 14.33
N VAL A 213 18.17 -23.97 14.51
CA VAL A 213 18.29 -25.45 14.53
C VAL A 213 18.85 -26.00 13.23
N LEU A 214 18.43 -25.50 12.06
CA LEU A 214 19.06 -25.90 10.79
C LEU A 214 20.55 -25.60 10.75
N GLY A 215 20.97 -24.40 11.16
CA GLY A 215 22.39 -24.03 11.20
C GLY A 215 23.21 -24.92 12.13
N ARG A 216 22.62 -25.41 13.22
CA ARG A 216 23.27 -26.41 14.10
C ARG A 216 23.40 -27.77 13.43
N ILE A 217 22.38 -28.22 12.68
CA ILE A 217 22.44 -29.47 11.90
C ILE A 217 23.50 -29.35 10.80
N GLU A 218 23.56 -28.22 10.08
CA GLU A 218 24.56 -27.94 9.05
C GLU A 218 25.98 -28.00 9.62
N ARG A 219 26.22 -27.32 10.75
CA ARG A 219 27.51 -27.37 11.45
C ARG A 219 27.88 -28.78 11.89
N ARG A 220 26.93 -29.52 12.48
CA ARG A 220 27.12 -30.92 12.92
C ARG A 220 27.58 -31.82 11.78
N TYR A 221 26.97 -31.67 10.60
CA TYR A 221 27.30 -32.47 9.41
C TYR A 221 28.37 -31.84 8.51
N ARG A 222 28.99 -30.73 8.94
CA ARG A 222 30.01 -29.98 8.18
C ARG A 222 29.53 -29.60 6.77
N LEU A 223 28.28 -29.16 6.67
CA LEU A 223 27.67 -28.66 5.44
C LEU A 223 27.90 -27.14 5.32
N PRO A 224 27.87 -26.58 4.10
CA PRO A 224 27.89 -25.13 3.93
C PRO A 224 26.73 -24.45 4.67
N ASP A 225 27.00 -23.30 5.28
CA ASP A 225 25.97 -22.50 5.96
C ASP A 225 24.82 -22.18 5.00
N GLY A 226 23.59 -22.47 5.43
CA GLY A 226 22.37 -22.25 4.64
C GLY A 226 22.06 -23.33 3.60
N TYR A 227 22.81 -24.43 3.56
CA TYR A 227 22.58 -25.56 2.66
C TYR A 227 21.13 -26.08 2.69
N PHE A 228 20.56 -26.32 3.87
CA PHE A 228 19.18 -26.79 3.98
C PHE A 228 18.17 -25.69 3.65
N LYS A 229 18.47 -24.44 4.01
CA LYS A 229 17.61 -23.30 3.72
C LYS A 229 17.45 -23.08 2.22
N ALA A 230 18.53 -23.23 1.45
CA ALA A 230 18.50 -23.12 -0.01
C ALA A 230 17.57 -24.15 -0.67
N LYS A 231 17.28 -25.27 0.00
CA LYS A 231 16.41 -26.34 -0.49
C LYS A 231 14.96 -26.22 -0.01
N LEU A 232 14.61 -25.15 0.71
CA LEU A 232 13.25 -24.89 1.15
C LEU A 232 12.39 -24.43 -0.03
N PRO A 233 11.13 -24.90 -0.14
CA PRO A 233 10.24 -24.58 -1.26
C PRO A 233 9.78 -23.11 -1.33
N HIS A 234 10.11 -22.31 -0.31
CA HIS A 234 9.76 -20.90 -0.27
C HIS A 234 10.89 -20.09 0.36
N GLN A 235 12.02 -20.02 -0.35
CA GLN A 235 13.25 -19.34 0.09
C GLN A 235 13.03 -17.88 0.48
N SER A 236 12.10 -17.21 -0.20
CA SER A 236 11.86 -15.79 -0.02
C SER A 236 11.04 -15.47 1.24
N ARG A 237 10.31 -16.45 1.81
CA ARG A 237 9.34 -16.24 2.91
C ARG A 237 9.99 -15.59 4.13
N SER A 238 9.39 -14.52 4.64
CA SER A 238 9.75 -13.96 5.94
C SER A 238 9.61 -15.01 7.04
N ALA A 239 10.66 -15.15 7.86
CA ALA A 239 10.63 -15.97 9.05
C ALA A 239 9.59 -15.43 10.06
N SER A 240 9.03 -16.33 10.85
CA SER A 240 8.25 -15.98 12.03
C SER A 240 9.13 -15.96 13.29
N GLY A 241 8.73 -15.23 14.33
CA GLY A 241 9.45 -15.24 15.61
C GLY A 241 10.41 -14.07 15.84
N PHE A 242 10.48 -13.08 14.96
CA PHE A 242 11.30 -11.88 15.20
C PHE A 242 10.88 -11.13 16.47
N ASN A 243 11.86 -10.80 17.31
CA ASN A 243 11.71 -10.05 18.57
C ASN A 243 11.46 -8.56 18.29
N LEU A 244 10.22 -8.25 17.88
CA LEU A 244 9.76 -6.91 17.50
C LEU A 244 8.57 -6.44 18.34
N SER A 245 8.47 -6.87 19.60
CA SER A 245 7.30 -6.64 20.47
C SER A 245 6.96 -5.16 20.69
N GLU A 246 7.95 -4.28 20.56
CA GLU A 246 7.80 -2.82 20.70
C GLU A 246 7.14 -2.17 19.47
N LEU A 247 7.07 -2.88 18.33
CA LEU A 247 6.55 -2.35 17.07
C LEU A 247 5.06 -2.67 16.87
N ASP A 248 4.35 -1.72 16.27
CA ASP A 248 2.97 -1.90 15.82
C ASP A 248 2.85 -3.10 14.84
N PRO A 249 1.79 -3.93 14.92
CA PRO A 249 1.59 -5.06 14.00
C PRO A 249 1.71 -4.74 12.51
N ALA A 250 1.27 -3.56 12.04
CA ALA A 250 1.38 -3.18 10.63
C ALA A 250 2.82 -2.86 10.23
N GLU A 251 3.57 -2.19 11.10
CA GLU A 251 5.00 -1.96 10.89
C GLU A 251 5.78 -3.27 10.88
N ARG A 252 5.52 -4.18 11.84
CA ARG A 252 6.14 -5.51 11.87
C ARG A 252 5.98 -6.27 10.57
N ARG A 253 4.76 -6.29 10.01
CA ARG A 253 4.49 -6.98 8.74
C ARG A 253 5.28 -6.42 7.56
N ARG A 254 5.55 -5.10 7.55
CA ARG A 254 6.33 -4.45 6.49
C ARG A 254 7.83 -4.74 6.63
N ILE A 255 8.34 -4.74 7.86
CA ILE A 255 9.78 -4.89 8.12
C ILE A 255 10.24 -6.34 8.12
N ALA A 256 9.42 -7.28 8.60
CA ALA A 256 9.83 -8.68 8.83
C ALA A 256 10.39 -9.37 7.58
N TRP A 257 9.95 -8.99 6.38
CA TRP A 257 10.52 -9.53 5.14
C TRP A 257 11.98 -9.11 4.90
N HIS A 258 12.39 -7.96 5.42
CA HIS A 258 13.68 -7.33 5.16
C HIS A 258 14.70 -7.55 6.27
N LEU A 259 14.36 -8.36 7.29
CA LEU A 259 15.29 -8.73 8.36
C LEU A 259 16.05 -10.01 7.97
N PRO A 260 17.31 -10.15 8.42
CA PRO A 260 18.03 -11.41 8.30
C PRO A 260 17.46 -12.46 9.24
N ASP A 261 17.65 -13.73 8.93
CA ASP A 261 17.05 -14.84 9.70
C ASP A 261 17.62 -14.94 11.12
N ASP A 262 18.89 -14.59 11.30
CA ASP A 262 19.61 -14.56 12.57
C ASP A 262 19.35 -13.28 13.38
N PHE A 263 18.43 -12.41 12.93
CA PHE A 263 18.21 -11.08 13.52
C PHE A 263 18.08 -11.10 15.05
N ASN A 264 17.42 -12.13 15.62
CA ASN A 264 17.24 -12.24 17.06
C ASN A 264 18.53 -12.54 17.85
N ALA A 265 19.51 -13.17 17.21
CA ALA A 265 20.81 -13.49 17.80
C ALA A 265 21.80 -12.30 17.71
N LEU A 266 21.51 -11.30 16.88
CA LEU A 266 22.37 -10.14 16.71
C LEU A 266 22.38 -9.25 17.97
N PRO A 267 23.52 -8.58 18.28
CA PRO A 267 23.59 -7.57 19.33
C PRO A 267 22.53 -6.47 19.13
N PHE A 268 22.03 -5.91 20.23
CA PHE A 268 20.98 -4.88 20.19
C PHE A 268 21.33 -3.69 19.26
N ALA A 269 22.57 -3.18 19.34
CA ALA A 269 23.04 -2.10 18.48
C ALA A 269 22.93 -2.45 16.99
N LYS A 270 23.29 -3.69 16.61
CA LYS A 270 23.19 -4.17 15.22
C LYS A 270 21.74 -4.35 14.77
N ARG A 271 20.87 -4.84 15.66
CA ARG A 271 19.43 -4.92 15.39
C ARG A 271 18.83 -3.54 15.11
N GLN A 272 19.20 -2.54 15.92
CA GLN A 272 18.74 -1.17 15.75
C GLN A 272 19.24 -0.57 14.42
N GLU A 273 20.53 -0.75 14.11
CA GLU A 273 21.12 -0.35 12.82
C GLU A 273 20.33 -0.91 11.64
N ILE A 274 20.01 -2.21 11.65
CA ILE A 274 19.24 -2.87 10.58
C ILE A 274 17.83 -2.30 10.49
N LEU A 275 17.14 -2.12 11.63
CA LEU A 275 15.79 -1.56 11.65
C LEU A 275 15.76 -0.14 11.07
N ASP A 276 16.71 0.69 11.45
CA ASP A 276 16.80 2.07 10.98
C ASP A 276 17.16 2.12 9.50
N TRP A 277 18.07 1.25 9.03
CA TRP A 277 18.37 1.12 7.61
C TRP A 277 17.15 0.67 6.80
N VAL A 278 16.42 -0.36 7.24
CA VAL A 278 15.20 -0.85 6.55
C VAL A 278 14.14 0.24 6.50
N ARG A 279 13.89 0.94 7.60
CA ARG A 279 12.94 2.06 7.64
C ARG A 279 13.32 3.17 6.68
N ARG A 280 14.60 3.55 6.68
CA ARG A 280 15.13 4.68 5.91
C ARG A 280 15.21 4.38 4.41
N VAL A 281 15.75 3.23 4.03
CA VAL A 281 16.05 2.89 2.64
C VAL A 281 14.89 2.17 1.98
N ILE A 282 14.34 1.11 2.61
CA ILE A 282 13.32 0.27 1.98
C ILE A 282 11.92 0.82 2.21
N ILE A 283 11.51 1.12 3.44
CA ILE A 283 10.10 1.48 3.70
C ILE A 283 9.82 2.90 3.24
N SER A 284 10.55 3.88 3.77
CA SER A 284 10.36 5.28 3.43
C SER A 284 11.09 5.66 2.14
N GLY A 285 12.31 5.14 1.94
CA GLY A 285 13.23 5.63 0.93
C GLY A 285 13.49 7.11 1.12
N SER A 286 13.77 7.52 2.36
CA SER A 286 13.72 8.89 2.81
C SER A 286 14.77 9.73 2.09
N THR A 287 14.29 10.49 1.11
CA THR A 287 14.92 11.72 0.65
C THR A 287 14.38 12.86 1.51
N ASP A 288 15.08 14.00 1.61
CA ASP A 288 14.59 15.12 2.42
C ASP A 288 13.22 15.63 1.94
N TYR A 289 12.94 15.51 0.63
CA TYR A 289 11.62 15.72 0.07
C TYR A 289 10.55 14.78 0.64
N ARG A 290 10.84 13.48 0.81
CA ARG A 290 9.83 12.54 1.36
C ARG A 290 9.55 12.78 2.83
N LYS A 291 10.55 13.22 3.59
CA LYS A 291 10.34 13.67 4.98
C LYS A 291 9.41 14.88 5.00
N PHE A 292 9.67 15.87 4.14
CA PHE A 292 8.79 17.02 3.95
C PHE A 292 7.38 16.60 3.54
N GLN A 293 7.21 15.72 2.53
CA GLN A 293 5.90 15.26 2.08
C GLN A 293 5.14 14.50 3.18
N ALA A 294 5.82 13.65 3.95
CA ALA A 294 5.22 12.93 5.06
C ALA A 294 4.81 13.86 6.21
N ALA A 295 5.58 14.93 6.47
CA ALA A 295 5.20 15.97 7.41
C ALA A 295 4.00 16.79 6.90
N ALA A 296 4.05 17.23 5.64
CA ALA A 296 2.97 17.98 5.00
C ALA A 296 1.66 17.18 4.92
N ALA A 297 1.71 15.85 4.71
CA ALA A 297 0.53 14.99 4.70
C ALA A 297 -0.16 14.83 6.07
N LYS A 298 0.56 15.10 7.17
CA LYS A 298 -0.02 15.13 8.52
C LYS A 298 -0.78 16.45 8.78
N GLN A 299 -0.34 17.52 8.14
CA GLN A 299 -0.93 18.85 8.20
C GLN A 299 -2.12 18.94 7.23
N ARG A 300 -3.30 18.51 7.68
CA ARG A 300 -4.53 18.52 6.87
C ARG A 300 -5.25 19.87 6.97
N TYR A 301 -5.52 20.51 5.83
CA TYR A 301 -6.15 21.85 5.79
C TYR A 301 -7.02 22.09 4.55
N ALA A 302 -7.67 21.09 3.97
CA ALA A 302 -8.43 21.27 2.73
C ALA A 302 -9.92 21.58 3.00
N ILE A 303 -10.55 22.35 2.11
CA ILE A 303 -12.01 22.33 1.94
C ILE A 303 -12.38 21.18 1.01
N ARG A 304 -13.25 20.29 1.47
CA ARG A 304 -13.86 19.22 0.70
C ARG A 304 -15.15 19.72 0.07
N PHE A 305 -15.47 19.27 -1.14
CA PHE A 305 -16.68 19.61 -1.88
C PHE A 305 -17.59 18.37 -2.01
N PRO A 306 -18.43 18.06 -1.01
CA PRO A 306 -19.28 16.87 -1.05
C PRO A 306 -20.25 16.94 -2.24
N GLY A 307 -20.41 15.83 -2.97
CA GLY A 307 -21.37 15.74 -4.08
C GLY A 307 -20.91 16.39 -5.40
N VAL A 308 -19.77 17.09 -5.42
CA VAL A 308 -19.20 17.62 -6.67
C VAL A 308 -18.30 16.57 -7.32
N SER A 309 -18.71 16.05 -8.48
CA SER A 309 -17.97 15.05 -9.24
C SER A 309 -18.08 15.26 -10.75
N TYR A 310 -17.14 14.68 -11.50
CA TYR A 310 -17.16 14.72 -12.96
C TYR A 310 -18.44 14.10 -13.53
N GLY A 311 -19.14 14.84 -14.40
CA GLY A 311 -20.40 14.38 -14.99
C GLY A 311 -21.58 14.29 -14.01
N GLY A 312 -21.42 14.73 -12.77
CA GLY A 312 -22.49 14.80 -11.80
C GLY A 312 -23.58 15.76 -12.27
N ARG A 313 -24.82 15.29 -12.35
CA ARG A 313 -25.97 16.19 -12.39
C ARG A 313 -26.01 16.89 -11.04
N ALA A 314 -25.93 18.22 -11.02
CA ALA A 314 -26.48 18.97 -9.89
C ALA A 314 -27.90 18.44 -9.61
N PRO A 315 -28.34 18.30 -8.34
CA PRO A 315 -29.69 17.90 -8.03
C PRO A 315 -30.67 18.72 -8.89
N ARG A 316 -31.58 18.05 -9.60
CA ARG A 316 -32.50 18.69 -10.56
C ARG A 316 -33.36 19.81 -9.92
N ASP A 317 -33.39 19.87 -8.60
CA ASP A 317 -34.16 20.84 -7.81
C ASP A 317 -33.32 21.99 -7.23
N GLY A 318 -32.02 22.10 -7.55
CA GLY A 318 -31.14 23.15 -7.00
C GLY A 318 -30.87 23.04 -5.49
N LYS A 319 -31.43 22.04 -4.81
CA LYS A 319 -31.29 21.84 -3.37
C LYS A 319 -30.15 20.86 -3.08
N ILE A 320 -29.01 21.41 -2.65
CA ILE A 320 -28.17 20.70 -1.69
C ILE A 320 -29.05 20.53 -0.44
N ALA A 321 -29.14 19.32 0.14
CA ALA A 321 -29.92 19.13 1.36
C ALA A 321 -29.29 19.95 2.50
N VAL A 322 -29.84 21.14 2.74
CA VAL A 322 -29.47 22.01 3.87
C VAL A 322 -30.37 21.59 5.04
N PRO A 323 -29.83 21.07 6.16
CA PRO A 323 -30.61 20.88 7.38
C PRO A 323 -31.20 22.23 7.81
N ALA A 324 -32.47 22.27 8.22
CA ALA A 324 -33.20 23.50 8.52
C ALA A 324 -32.54 24.41 9.60
N ASN A 325 -31.56 23.90 10.37
CA ASN A 325 -30.81 24.62 11.39
C ASN A 325 -29.32 24.83 11.03
N TYR A 326 -28.97 24.89 9.74
CA TYR A 326 -27.56 25.04 9.30
C TYR A 326 -26.89 26.33 9.78
N GLU A 327 -27.65 27.43 9.97
CA GLU A 327 -27.11 28.70 10.48
C GLU A 327 -26.82 28.69 11.99
N GLU A 328 -27.51 27.86 12.78
CA GLU A 328 -27.37 27.83 14.25
C GLU A 328 -26.35 26.78 14.76
N THR A 329 -25.84 25.91 13.88
CA THR A 329 -25.01 24.76 14.28
C THR A 329 -23.57 24.79 13.75
N TRP A 330 -23.16 25.87 13.08
CA TRP A 330 -21.84 25.97 12.45
C TRP A 330 -20.78 26.54 13.39
N ILE A 331 -19.75 25.76 13.70
CA ILE A 331 -18.64 26.17 14.57
C ILE A 331 -17.73 27.13 13.79
N GLU A 332 -17.75 28.41 14.16
CA GLU A 332 -17.00 29.48 13.47
C GLU A 332 -15.54 29.59 13.91
N ASP A 333 -15.16 28.93 15.01
CA ASP A 333 -13.82 29.02 15.59
C ASP A 333 -12.77 28.32 14.70
N PRO A 334 -11.83 29.07 14.08
CA PRO A 334 -10.77 28.51 13.23
C PRO A 334 -9.85 27.53 13.97
N ASP A 335 -9.74 27.61 15.30
CA ASP A 335 -8.94 26.70 16.13
C ASP A 335 -9.66 25.36 16.38
N LEU A 336 -11.00 25.33 16.30
CA LEU A 336 -11.81 24.10 16.37
C LEU A 336 -11.96 23.40 15.01
N LEU A 337 -11.72 24.11 13.89
CA LEU A 337 -11.79 23.61 12.52
C LEU A 337 -10.51 22.91 12.03
N SER A 338 -9.69 22.38 12.95
CA SER A 338 -8.44 21.70 12.58
C SER A 338 -8.73 20.47 11.69
N GLY A 339 -8.25 20.47 10.44
CA GLY A 339 -8.39 19.34 9.52
C GLY A 339 -9.01 19.66 8.16
N VAL A 340 -9.71 18.68 7.59
CA VAL A 340 -10.46 18.84 6.33
C VAL A 340 -11.89 19.22 6.68
N VAL A 341 -12.36 20.36 6.18
CA VAL A 341 -13.69 20.91 6.46
C VAL A 341 -14.56 20.80 5.20
N ASP A 342 -15.87 20.58 5.35
CA ASP A 342 -16.78 20.60 4.21
C ASP A 342 -17.08 22.03 3.75
N ALA A 343 -17.15 22.22 2.44
CA ALA A 343 -17.50 23.49 1.83
C ALA A 343 -18.90 23.92 2.28
N PRO A 344 -19.10 25.19 2.63
CA PRO A 344 -20.44 25.74 2.82
C PRO A 344 -21.26 25.57 1.54
N PRO A 345 -22.60 25.39 1.64
CA PRO A 345 -23.47 25.11 0.51
C PRO A 345 -23.24 26.04 -0.68
N ALA A 346 -23.12 27.35 -0.43
CA ALA A 346 -22.92 28.33 -1.49
C ALA A 346 -21.56 28.16 -2.21
N LEU A 347 -20.45 27.95 -1.48
CA LEU A 347 -19.14 27.66 -2.08
C LEU A 347 -19.16 26.30 -2.83
N ALA A 348 -19.91 25.33 -2.32
CA ALA A 348 -20.06 24.03 -2.97
C ALA A 348 -20.82 24.12 -4.30
N MET A 349 -21.85 24.96 -4.36
CA MET A 349 -22.58 25.27 -5.60
C MET A 349 -21.67 25.95 -6.62
N GLU A 350 -20.90 26.96 -6.22
CA GLU A 350 -19.95 27.64 -7.11
C GLU A 350 -18.94 26.67 -7.72
N MET A 351 -18.39 25.75 -6.92
CA MET A 351 -17.50 24.70 -7.43
C MET A 351 -18.22 23.74 -8.39
N ALA A 352 -19.45 23.34 -8.06
CA ALA A 352 -20.25 22.47 -8.91
C ALA A 352 -20.53 23.11 -10.28
N ASP A 353 -20.82 24.41 -10.30
CA ASP A 353 -21.08 25.18 -11.51
C ASP A 353 -19.83 25.35 -12.36
N LEU A 354 -18.67 25.64 -11.75
CA LEU A 354 -17.39 25.65 -12.47
C LEU A 354 -17.08 24.29 -13.10
N VAL A 355 -17.26 23.20 -12.35
CA VAL A 355 -17.03 21.84 -12.84
C VAL A 355 -17.99 21.52 -13.97
N ARG A 356 -19.29 21.84 -13.83
CA ARG A 356 -20.29 21.67 -14.90
C ARG A 356 -19.89 22.46 -16.14
N PHE A 357 -19.52 23.73 -15.98
CA PHE A 357 -19.07 24.58 -17.07
C PHE A 357 -17.87 23.97 -17.78
N LYS A 358 -16.84 23.50 -17.06
CA LYS A 358 -15.64 22.93 -17.68
C LYS A 358 -15.76 21.48 -18.17
N THR A 359 -16.82 20.75 -17.83
CA THR A 359 -16.96 19.32 -18.19
C THR A 359 -18.10 19.02 -19.17
N SER A 360 -19.06 19.94 -19.35
CA SER A 360 -20.20 19.75 -20.25
C SER A 360 -19.77 19.55 -21.71
N ALA A 361 -20.50 18.76 -22.49
CA ALA A 361 -20.18 18.55 -23.91
C ALA A 361 -20.35 19.84 -24.72
N LEU A 362 -21.48 20.52 -24.54
CA LEU A 362 -21.78 21.82 -25.11
C LEU A 362 -21.76 22.89 -24.01
N THR A 363 -21.32 24.10 -24.39
CA THR A 363 -21.38 25.27 -23.51
C THR A 363 -22.84 25.74 -23.41
N SER A 364 -23.26 26.19 -22.23
CA SER A 364 -24.60 26.77 -22.03
C SER A 364 -24.79 27.99 -22.95
N ILE A 365 -26.03 28.21 -23.40
CA ILE A 365 -26.40 29.38 -24.22
C ILE A 365 -26.00 30.67 -23.48
N GLY A 366 -25.38 31.61 -24.20
CA GLY A 366 -24.90 32.87 -23.64
C GLY A 366 -23.50 32.82 -23.02
N PHE A 367 -22.93 31.62 -22.82
CA PHE A 367 -21.58 31.45 -22.30
C PHE A 367 -20.62 31.00 -23.40
N GLN A 368 -19.37 31.45 -23.30
CA GLN A 368 -18.27 30.93 -24.13
C GLN A 368 -17.26 30.21 -23.26
N ARG A 369 -16.63 29.17 -23.80
CA ARG A 369 -15.68 28.34 -23.07
C ARG A 369 -14.50 27.95 -23.92
N ASN A 370 -13.31 28.06 -23.34
CA ASN A 370 -12.09 27.49 -23.88
C ASN A 370 -11.69 26.23 -23.11
N GLY A 371 -11.48 25.14 -23.87
CA GLY A 371 -11.07 23.83 -23.36
C GLY A 371 -12.13 23.11 -22.55
N VAL A 372 -12.02 21.78 -22.50
CA VAL A 372 -12.88 20.90 -21.70
C VAL A 372 -12.00 20.09 -20.75
N TRP A 373 -12.40 19.99 -19.49
CA TRP A 373 -11.75 19.14 -18.51
C TRP A 373 -12.23 17.69 -18.66
N GLY A 374 -11.28 16.75 -18.70
CA GLY A 374 -11.57 15.34 -18.45
C GLY A 374 -11.79 15.08 -16.96
N GLU A 375 -12.17 13.85 -16.62
CA GLU A 375 -12.46 13.41 -15.25
C GLU A 375 -11.30 13.65 -14.27
N GLU A 376 -10.08 13.26 -14.66
CA GLU A 376 -8.91 13.44 -13.81
C GLU A 376 -8.52 14.91 -13.65
N THR A 377 -8.67 15.71 -14.72
CA THR A 377 -8.42 17.15 -14.65
C THR A 377 -9.43 17.81 -13.71
N ALA A 378 -10.71 17.49 -13.82
CA ALA A 378 -11.74 18.03 -12.93
C ALA A 378 -11.45 17.68 -11.46
N SER A 379 -11.19 16.40 -11.16
CA SER A 379 -10.84 15.93 -9.82
C SER A 379 -9.62 16.66 -9.26
N GLN A 380 -8.56 16.82 -10.08
CA GLN A 380 -7.36 17.56 -9.68
C GLN A 380 -7.67 19.03 -9.38
N LYS A 381 -8.47 19.71 -10.20
CA LYS A 381 -8.81 21.13 -9.99
C LYS A 381 -9.66 21.33 -8.73
N ILE A 382 -10.59 20.42 -8.44
CA ILE A 382 -11.36 20.40 -7.19
C ILE A 382 -10.41 20.31 -5.99
N GLU A 383 -9.46 19.38 -6.00
CA GLU A 383 -8.48 19.22 -4.91
C GLU A 383 -7.60 20.47 -4.74
N HIS A 384 -7.08 21.02 -5.83
CA HIS A 384 -6.21 22.19 -5.82
C HIS A 384 -6.91 23.44 -5.24
N LEU A 385 -8.14 23.71 -5.68
CA LEU A 385 -8.94 24.82 -5.18
C LEU A 385 -9.39 24.57 -3.73
N GLY A 386 -9.72 23.32 -3.38
CA GLY A 386 -10.00 22.94 -1.99
C GLY A 386 -8.84 23.19 -1.04
N LEU A 387 -7.59 22.93 -1.46
CA LEU A 387 -6.39 23.26 -0.68
C LEU A 387 -6.19 24.78 -0.54
N MET A 388 -6.45 25.55 -1.59
CA MET A 388 -6.32 27.02 -1.55
C MET A 388 -7.34 27.64 -0.59
N PHE A 389 -8.63 27.30 -0.73
CA PHE A 389 -9.66 27.81 0.17
C PHE A 389 -9.47 27.32 1.61
N GLY A 390 -8.98 26.09 1.79
CA GLY A 390 -8.67 25.58 3.10
C GLY A 390 -7.46 26.27 3.76
N ALA A 391 -6.48 26.75 2.97
CA ALA A 391 -5.42 27.61 3.49
C ALA A 391 -5.96 28.97 3.97
N LEU A 392 -6.90 29.58 3.22
CA LEU A 392 -7.57 30.81 3.64
C LEU A 392 -8.38 30.60 4.93
N ALA A 393 -9.09 29.47 5.05
CA ALA A 393 -9.92 29.14 6.21
C ALA A 393 -9.12 28.86 7.49
N ALA A 394 -7.99 28.16 7.36
CA ALA A 394 -7.26 27.64 8.52
C ALA A 394 -6.74 28.75 9.45
N SER A 395 -6.69 28.47 10.75
CA SER A 395 -6.25 29.41 11.79
C SER A 395 -4.84 29.97 11.55
N LYS A 396 -4.65 31.25 11.88
CA LYS A 396 -3.36 31.96 11.87
C LYS A 396 -2.38 31.41 12.92
N THR A 397 -2.89 30.97 14.07
CA THR A 397 -2.10 30.50 15.22
C THR A 397 -1.90 28.98 15.22
N GLY A 398 -2.71 28.24 14.46
CA GLY A 398 -2.59 26.79 14.31
C GLY A 398 -1.36 26.33 13.53
N GLU A 399 -1.12 25.02 13.49
CA GLU A 399 0.03 24.40 12.80
C GLU A 399 0.12 24.78 11.31
N ILE A 400 -1.03 25.03 10.69
CA ILE A 400 -1.17 25.41 9.28
C ILE A 400 -0.77 26.87 9.02
N LYS A 401 -0.88 27.73 10.04
CA LYS A 401 -0.67 29.18 9.94
C LYS A 401 -1.43 29.80 8.76
N GLY A 402 -2.69 29.41 8.58
CA GLY A 402 -3.54 29.91 7.50
C GLY A 402 -3.96 31.36 7.72
N TYR A 403 -4.92 31.85 6.95
CA TYR A 403 -5.37 33.24 7.10
C TYR A 403 -6.47 33.44 8.15
N GLY A 404 -7.25 32.41 8.47
CA GLY A 404 -8.38 32.51 9.39
C GLY A 404 -9.59 33.25 8.81
N VAL A 405 -9.83 33.18 7.50
CA VAL A 405 -11.06 33.69 6.89
C VAL A 405 -12.23 32.81 7.34
N PRO A 406 -13.31 33.38 7.91
CA PRO A 406 -14.51 32.60 8.23
C PRO A 406 -15.04 31.90 6.98
N VAL A 407 -15.29 30.60 7.07
CA VAL A 407 -15.57 29.80 5.86
C VAL A 407 -16.84 30.26 5.13
N ARG A 408 -17.82 30.83 5.85
CA ARG A 408 -19.01 31.48 5.25
C ARG A 408 -18.69 32.62 4.29
N HIS A 409 -17.56 33.30 4.49
CA HIS A 409 -17.08 34.40 3.64
C HIS A 409 -16.28 33.88 2.43
N LEU A 410 -16.05 32.58 2.32
CA LEU A 410 -15.37 32.01 1.15
C LEU A 410 -16.34 31.95 -0.04
N THR A 411 -15.86 32.50 -1.15
CA THR A 411 -16.50 32.48 -2.47
C THR A 411 -15.42 32.54 -3.54
N PHE A 412 -15.70 31.99 -4.72
CA PHE A 412 -14.88 32.14 -5.92
C PHE A 412 -14.72 33.60 -6.35
N GLY A 413 -15.64 34.50 -5.99
CA GLY A 413 -15.51 35.94 -6.20
C GLY A 413 -14.22 36.51 -5.60
N LEU A 414 -13.67 35.90 -4.54
CA LEU A 414 -12.39 36.32 -3.95
C LEU A 414 -11.21 36.14 -4.91
N LEU A 415 -11.31 35.24 -5.88
CA LEU A 415 -10.18 34.86 -6.73
C LEU A 415 -9.84 35.90 -7.81
N ILE A 416 -10.61 36.99 -7.94
CA ILE A 416 -10.24 38.12 -8.79
C ILE A 416 -9.35 39.15 -8.07
N PHE A 417 -9.16 39.05 -6.75
CA PHE A 417 -8.39 40.06 -6.02
C PHE A 417 -6.91 39.67 -5.91
N PRO A 418 -5.97 40.53 -6.35
CA PRO A 418 -4.53 40.27 -6.29
C PRO A 418 -4.02 39.89 -4.90
N GLY A 419 -4.53 40.55 -3.84
CA GLY A 419 -4.09 40.31 -2.45
C GLY A 419 -4.29 38.87 -1.99
N ILE A 420 -5.36 38.20 -2.44
CA ILE A 420 -5.60 36.77 -2.14
C ILE A 420 -4.48 35.88 -2.71
N TRP A 421 -4.08 36.15 -3.94
CA TRP A 421 -3.06 35.36 -4.64
C TRP A 421 -1.66 35.67 -4.12
N ASP A 422 -1.31 36.94 -3.94
CA ASP A 422 -0.01 37.34 -3.44
C ASP A 422 0.22 36.78 -2.02
N TRP A 423 -0.80 36.84 -1.14
CA TRP A 423 -0.73 36.17 0.16
C TRP A 423 -0.59 34.65 0.03
N TYR A 424 -1.40 33.99 -0.80
CA TYR A 424 -1.34 32.53 -0.92
C TYR A 424 0.02 32.06 -1.43
N LEU A 425 0.62 32.79 -2.37
CA LEU A 425 1.95 32.54 -2.90
C LEU A 425 3.03 32.70 -1.81
N GLN A 426 3.04 33.81 -1.09
CA GLN A 426 3.97 34.06 0.02
C GLN A 426 3.79 33.06 1.17
N TRP A 427 2.55 32.68 1.46
CA TRP A 427 2.24 31.67 2.46
C TRP A 427 2.79 30.30 2.06
N ARG A 428 2.65 29.91 0.79
CA ARG A 428 3.25 28.68 0.26
C ARG A 428 4.77 28.70 0.31
N GLU A 429 5.37 29.84 -0.03
CA GLU A 429 6.81 30.04 0.06
C GLU A 429 7.29 29.96 1.50
N SER A 430 6.66 30.65 2.46
CA SER A 430 7.09 30.63 3.87
C SER A 430 6.98 29.23 4.51
N ARG A 431 6.00 28.41 4.09
CA ARG A 431 5.87 27.03 4.55
C ARG A 431 6.85 26.06 3.92
N ARG A 432 7.27 26.29 2.67
CA ARG A 432 8.17 25.39 1.92
C ARG A 432 9.63 25.85 1.92
N GLY A 433 9.87 27.15 2.04
CA GLY A 433 11.13 27.86 1.84
C GLY A 433 11.42 28.33 0.41
N PHE A 434 10.58 27.99 -0.59
CA PHE A 434 10.77 28.35 -2.00
C PHE A 434 9.52 28.07 -2.85
N TYR A 435 9.45 28.64 -4.06
CA TYR A 435 8.41 28.38 -5.05
C TYR A 435 8.66 27.13 -5.90
N THR A 436 7.60 26.50 -6.40
CA THR A 436 7.64 25.34 -7.31
C THR A 436 6.72 25.54 -8.51
N ALA A 437 6.72 24.59 -9.44
CA ALA A 437 5.77 24.56 -10.56
C ALA A 437 4.29 24.53 -10.11
N TRP A 438 4.00 24.12 -8.87
CA TRP A 438 2.63 24.14 -8.34
C TRP A 438 2.03 25.55 -8.33
N GLU A 439 2.79 26.54 -7.86
CA GLU A 439 2.31 27.92 -7.74
C GLU A 439 2.01 28.52 -9.12
N VAL A 440 2.84 28.18 -10.12
CA VAL A 440 2.61 28.49 -11.54
C VAL A 440 1.32 27.83 -12.04
N ASP A 441 1.10 26.56 -11.72
CA ASP A 441 -0.09 25.82 -12.15
C ASP A 441 -1.37 26.34 -11.48
N MET A 442 -1.29 26.83 -10.23
CA MET A 442 -2.39 27.51 -9.55
C MET A 442 -2.74 28.83 -10.22
N LEU A 443 -1.75 29.67 -10.52
CA LEU A 443 -1.99 30.93 -11.24
C LEU A 443 -2.56 30.69 -12.65
N ARG A 444 -2.15 29.60 -13.32
CA ARG A 444 -2.75 29.20 -14.61
C ARG A 444 -4.22 28.82 -14.49
N ILE A 445 -4.68 28.32 -13.34
CA ILE A 445 -6.11 28.14 -13.08
C ILE A 445 -6.79 29.50 -13.03
N ALA A 446 -6.21 30.46 -12.29
CA ALA A 446 -6.70 31.83 -12.18
C ALA A 446 -6.85 32.47 -13.58
N LEU A 447 -5.79 32.43 -14.39
CA LEU A 447 -5.80 32.93 -15.77
C LEU A 447 -6.89 32.26 -16.62
N ALA A 448 -7.08 30.95 -16.47
CA ALA A 448 -8.08 30.22 -17.25
C ALA A 448 -9.53 30.55 -16.85
N ILE A 449 -9.78 30.95 -15.60
CA ILE A 449 -11.13 31.32 -15.13
C ILE A 449 -11.43 32.82 -15.31
N THR A 450 -10.41 33.68 -15.49
CA THR A 450 -10.58 35.13 -15.75
C THR A 450 -10.34 35.56 -17.19
N LYS A 451 -9.98 34.61 -18.07
CA LYS A 451 -9.70 34.88 -19.49
C LYS A 451 -10.85 35.64 -20.19
N GLU A 452 -10.49 36.61 -21.02
CA GLU A 452 -11.43 37.33 -21.88
C GLU A 452 -12.31 36.40 -22.72
N GLY A 453 -13.61 36.73 -22.78
CA GLY A 453 -14.67 35.98 -23.45
C GLY A 453 -15.03 34.63 -22.83
N THR A 454 -14.04 33.86 -22.35
CA THR A 454 -14.19 32.42 -22.09
C THR A 454 -13.94 31.97 -20.65
N GLY A 455 -13.48 32.89 -19.79
CA GLY A 455 -13.25 32.65 -18.37
C GLY A 455 -14.56 32.47 -17.63
N TRP A 456 -14.66 31.43 -16.80
CA TRP A 456 -15.88 31.17 -16.02
C TRP A 456 -16.18 32.32 -15.05
N LEU A 457 -15.20 32.72 -14.24
CA LEU A 457 -15.35 33.78 -13.23
C LEU A 457 -15.70 35.12 -13.89
N ARG A 458 -15.07 35.45 -15.04
CA ARG A 458 -15.38 36.67 -15.80
C ARG A 458 -16.83 36.74 -16.30
N GLN A 459 -17.49 35.59 -16.48
CA GLN A 459 -18.89 35.48 -16.92
C GLN A 459 -19.90 35.37 -15.76
N HIS A 460 -19.46 35.44 -14.49
CA HIS A 460 -20.32 35.29 -13.31
C HIS A 460 -20.08 36.46 -12.32
N SER A 461 -20.53 37.67 -12.67
CA SER A 461 -20.35 38.88 -11.85
C SER A 461 -21.17 38.84 -10.54
N GLU A 462 -22.24 38.03 -10.51
CA GLU A 462 -23.08 37.82 -9.33
C GLU A 462 -22.30 37.24 -8.14
N LEU A 463 -21.15 36.59 -8.39
CA LEU A 463 -20.27 36.06 -7.33
C LEU A 463 -19.68 37.17 -6.46
N LEU A 464 -19.59 38.41 -6.95
CA LEU A 464 -19.14 39.56 -6.18
C LEU A 464 -20.09 39.89 -5.02
N ALA A 465 -21.39 39.56 -5.13
CA ALA A 465 -22.38 39.88 -4.10
C ALA A 465 -22.07 39.23 -2.74
N ARG A 466 -21.32 38.13 -2.72
CA ARG A 466 -20.92 37.42 -1.50
C ARG A 466 -19.55 37.84 -0.97
N VAL A 467 -18.81 38.65 -1.71
CA VAL A 467 -17.47 39.10 -1.29
C VAL A 467 -17.62 40.11 -0.16
N GLN A 468 -16.87 39.89 0.90
CA GLN A 468 -16.75 40.79 2.04
C GLN A 468 -15.30 41.31 2.14
N PRO A 469 -15.06 42.51 2.67
CA PRO A 469 -13.71 42.97 2.96
C PRO A 469 -12.96 41.98 3.86
N ILE A 470 -11.73 41.66 3.50
CA ILE A 470 -10.84 40.80 4.27
C ILE A 470 -9.61 41.64 4.63
N PRO A 471 -9.44 42.05 5.90
CA PRO A 471 -8.41 43.01 6.31
C PRO A 471 -7.01 42.59 5.89
N GLY A 472 -6.42 43.27 4.89
CA GLY A 472 -5.08 42.98 4.37
C GLY A 472 -5.03 42.09 3.12
N LEU A 473 -6.17 41.56 2.63
CA LEU A 473 -6.28 40.85 1.35
C LEU A 473 -7.22 41.51 0.35
N VAL A 474 -8.35 42.04 0.82
CA VAL A 474 -9.41 42.62 -0.03
C VAL A 474 -10.00 43.83 0.70
N SER A 475 -9.88 45.01 0.10
CA SER A 475 -10.45 46.27 0.62
C SER A 475 -11.86 46.53 0.07
N GLN A 476 -12.60 47.41 0.76
CA GLN A 476 -13.93 47.82 0.28
C GLN A 476 -13.85 48.56 -1.07
N ASN A 477 -12.84 49.41 -1.27
CA ASN A 477 -12.64 50.14 -2.52
C ASN A 477 -12.43 49.20 -3.72
N GLU A 478 -11.70 48.10 -3.54
CA GLU A 478 -11.52 47.09 -4.61
C GLU A 478 -12.85 46.38 -4.93
N ILE A 479 -13.68 46.10 -3.92
CA ILE A 479 -15.00 45.51 -4.10
C ILE A 479 -15.92 46.47 -4.85
N ASP A 480 -15.90 47.75 -4.50
CA ASP A 480 -16.71 48.79 -5.14
C ASP A 480 -16.27 48.98 -6.61
N TYR A 481 -14.96 49.04 -6.87
CA TYR A 481 -14.43 49.06 -8.24
C TYR A 481 -14.87 47.84 -9.07
N ALA A 482 -14.77 46.63 -8.50
CA ALA A 482 -15.22 45.42 -9.19
C ALA A 482 -16.74 45.39 -9.42
N ARG A 483 -17.52 46.13 -8.62
CA ARG A 483 -18.97 46.25 -8.78
C ARG A 483 -19.33 47.21 -9.90
N GLU A 484 -18.55 48.29 -10.05
CA GLU A 484 -18.70 49.25 -11.14
C GLU A 484 -18.23 48.68 -12.48
N ASP A 485 -17.07 48.01 -12.50
CA ASP A 485 -16.48 47.41 -13.69
C ASP A 485 -15.89 46.01 -13.41
N TRP A 486 -16.78 45.01 -13.41
CA TRP A 486 -16.39 43.61 -13.22
C TRP A 486 -15.39 43.12 -14.28
N HIS A 487 -15.57 43.55 -15.53
CA HIS A 487 -14.72 43.11 -16.63
C HIS A 487 -13.33 43.74 -16.56
N GLY A 488 -13.24 45.02 -16.21
CA GLY A 488 -11.99 45.73 -15.92
C GLY A 488 -11.24 45.09 -14.75
N ALA A 489 -11.92 44.82 -13.63
CA ALA A 489 -11.32 44.13 -12.49
C ALA A 489 -10.78 42.73 -12.85
N CYS A 490 -11.52 41.96 -13.65
CA CYS A 490 -11.03 40.67 -14.16
C CYS A 490 -9.79 40.81 -15.06
N GLU A 491 -9.75 41.84 -15.90
CA GLU A 491 -8.66 42.12 -16.82
C GLU A 491 -7.38 42.52 -16.08
N ASP A 492 -7.51 43.41 -15.09
CA ASP A 492 -6.38 43.86 -14.27
C ASP A 492 -5.81 42.72 -13.44
N PHE A 493 -6.67 41.88 -12.86
CA PHE A 493 -6.23 40.66 -12.21
C PHE A 493 -5.57 39.67 -13.19
N HIS A 494 -6.10 39.52 -14.40
CA HIS A 494 -5.51 38.63 -15.41
C HIS A 494 -4.07 39.06 -15.75
N LYS A 495 -3.84 40.37 -15.92
CA LYS A 495 -2.50 40.94 -16.12
C LYS A 495 -1.59 40.68 -14.91
N HIS A 496 -2.08 40.91 -13.70
CA HIS A 496 -1.34 40.62 -12.45
C HIS A 496 -0.90 39.15 -12.38
N ALA A 497 -1.83 38.22 -12.56
CA ALA A 497 -1.55 36.79 -12.52
C ALA A 497 -0.57 36.37 -13.64
N ALA A 498 -0.67 36.95 -14.83
CA ALA A 498 0.23 36.65 -15.95
C ALA A 498 1.67 37.11 -15.68
N HIS A 499 1.84 38.27 -15.03
CA HIS A 499 3.14 38.73 -14.57
C HIS A 499 3.70 37.81 -13.47
N ARG A 500 2.91 37.47 -12.45
CA ARG A 500 3.32 36.55 -11.38
C ARG A 500 3.71 35.18 -11.90
N VAL A 501 3.04 34.65 -12.93
CA VAL A 501 3.45 33.41 -13.60
C VAL A 501 4.89 33.50 -14.10
N LYS A 502 5.27 34.60 -14.79
CA LYS A 502 6.60 34.78 -15.35
C LYS A 502 7.65 34.93 -14.25
N GLU A 503 7.36 35.70 -13.21
CA GLU A 503 8.27 35.89 -12.08
C GLU A 503 8.52 34.60 -11.32
N ILE A 504 7.46 33.90 -10.93
CA ILE A 504 7.57 32.63 -10.19
C ILE A 504 8.28 31.58 -11.04
N GLN A 505 7.98 31.49 -12.34
CA GLN A 505 8.67 30.54 -13.23
C GLN A 505 10.20 30.72 -13.23
N ARG A 506 10.70 31.96 -13.08
CA ARG A 506 12.15 32.25 -13.06
C ARG A 506 12.82 31.83 -11.75
N ILE A 507 12.11 31.91 -10.63
CA ILE A 507 12.65 31.63 -9.29
C ILE A 507 12.23 30.26 -8.73
N ALA A 508 11.26 29.60 -9.36
CA ALA A 508 10.75 28.31 -8.95
C ALA A 508 11.86 27.26 -9.00
N ARG A 509 12.02 26.53 -7.90
CA ARG A 509 12.99 25.46 -7.77
C ARG A 509 12.29 24.11 -7.91
N VAL A 510 13.02 23.16 -8.48
CA VAL A 510 12.60 21.76 -8.50
C VAL A 510 12.77 21.22 -7.08
N HIS A 511 11.67 21.01 -6.37
CA HIS A 511 11.69 20.53 -4.98
C HIS A 511 12.32 19.13 -4.83
N ARG A 512 12.18 18.31 -5.87
CA ARG A 512 12.68 16.95 -5.93
C ARG A 512 13.18 16.70 -7.34
N ASP A 513 14.38 16.15 -7.47
CA ASP A 513 14.72 15.46 -8.71
C ASP A 513 13.81 14.21 -8.81
N PRO A 514 12.86 14.16 -9.77
CA PRO A 514 11.95 13.02 -9.91
C PRO A 514 12.69 11.70 -10.13
N PHE A 515 13.92 11.77 -10.65
CA PHE A 515 14.78 10.66 -10.99
C PHE A 515 15.63 10.17 -9.82
N GLU A 516 15.79 10.94 -8.73
CA GLU A 516 16.62 10.58 -7.57
C GLU A 516 16.45 9.12 -7.11
N PRO A 517 15.22 8.54 -7.02
CA PRO A 517 15.06 7.17 -6.56
C PRO A 517 15.61 6.08 -7.49
N ILE A 518 15.85 6.44 -8.76
CA ILE A 518 16.30 5.53 -9.83
C ILE A 518 17.55 6.06 -10.54
N MET A 519 18.22 7.07 -9.98
CA MET A 519 19.30 7.78 -10.67
C MET A 519 20.39 6.81 -11.14
N LEU A 520 20.80 5.89 -10.27
CA LEU A 520 21.80 4.86 -10.58
C LEU A 520 21.42 3.99 -11.80
N VAL A 521 20.11 3.75 -12.01
CA VAL A 521 19.62 2.97 -13.15
C VAL A 521 19.72 3.82 -14.41
N LEU A 522 19.34 5.09 -14.33
CA LEU A 522 19.42 6.02 -15.46
C LEU A 522 20.87 6.35 -15.83
N GLU A 523 21.80 6.29 -14.88
CA GLU A 523 23.23 6.51 -15.09
C GLU A 523 23.92 5.29 -15.70
N ALA A 524 23.41 4.07 -15.48
CA ALA A 524 23.93 2.85 -16.09
C ALA A 524 23.95 2.92 -17.64
N ASP A 525 24.88 2.20 -18.27
CA ASP A 525 25.01 2.14 -19.74
C ASP A 525 23.75 1.58 -20.41
N SER A 526 23.15 0.59 -19.76
CA SER A 526 21.88 -0.01 -20.17
C SER A 526 20.84 0.14 -19.06
N PRO A 527 20.10 1.27 -19.00
CA PRO A 527 19.09 1.45 -17.96
C PRO A 527 18.02 0.35 -17.93
N VAL A 528 17.54 -0.08 -19.11
CA VAL A 528 16.60 -1.21 -19.21
C VAL A 528 17.25 -2.52 -18.77
N GLY A 529 18.50 -2.77 -19.12
CA GLY A 529 19.24 -3.95 -18.67
C GLY A 529 19.40 -3.99 -17.15
N GLU A 530 19.74 -2.86 -16.53
CA GLU A 530 19.88 -2.74 -15.08
C GLU A 530 18.52 -2.96 -14.39
N TYR A 531 17.45 -2.33 -14.88
CA TYR A 531 16.12 -2.47 -14.30
C TYR A 531 15.52 -3.88 -14.50
N ARG A 532 15.86 -4.56 -15.61
CA ARG A 532 15.42 -5.94 -15.89
C ARG A 532 15.86 -6.92 -14.80
N LYS A 533 16.99 -6.70 -14.11
CA LYS A 533 17.45 -7.54 -13.00
C LYS A 533 16.38 -7.72 -11.91
N ILE A 534 15.50 -6.73 -11.72
CA ILE A 534 14.38 -6.83 -10.77
C ILE A 534 13.41 -7.94 -11.17
N THR A 535 13.12 -8.10 -12.46
CA THR A 535 12.23 -9.17 -12.94
C THR A 535 12.86 -10.56 -12.77
N GLU A 536 14.17 -10.68 -12.96
CA GLU A 536 14.93 -11.92 -12.72
C GLU A 536 14.94 -12.28 -11.24
N GLU A 537 15.11 -11.29 -10.35
CA GLU A 537 15.03 -11.48 -8.90
C GLU A 537 13.63 -11.94 -8.45
N ILE A 538 12.55 -11.46 -9.07
CA ILE A 538 11.18 -11.93 -8.79
C ILE A 538 11.06 -13.42 -9.12
N ILE A 539 11.52 -13.84 -10.31
CA ILE A 539 11.44 -15.25 -10.73
C ILE A 539 12.34 -16.13 -9.85
N ARG A 540 13.57 -15.69 -9.56
CA ARG A 540 14.51 -16.39 -8.67
C ARG A 540 13.93 -16.65 -7.28
N LEU A 541 13.14 -15.70 -6.77
CA LEU A 541 12.54 -15.76 -5.44
C LEU A 541 11.07 -16.25 -5.45
N MET A 542 10.55 -16.64 -6.62
CA MET A 542 9.19 -17.13 -6.77
C MET A 542 9.03 -18.44 -5.99
N PRO A 543 8.00 -18.55 -5.14
CA PRO A 543 7.79 -19.76 -4.36
C PRO A 543 7.27 -20.89 -5.24
N ASP A 544 7.47 -22.12 -4.76
CA ASP A 544 6.86 -23.30 -5.35
C ASP A 544 5.34 -23.15 -5.42
N GLU A 545 4.82 -23.38 -6.61
CA GLU A 545 3.46 -23.04 -6.95
C GLU A 545 2.43 -24.04 -6.45
N GLU A 546 2.74 -25.33 -6.51
CA GLU A 546 1.87 -26.39 -6.02
C GLU A 546 1.63 -26.24 -4.52
N ARG A 547 2.70 -25.90 -3.78
CA ARG A 547 2.65 -25.72 -2.31
C ARG A 547 2.14 -24.34 -1.91
N TYR A 548 2.43 -23.31 -2.70
CA TYR A 548 2.12 -21.91 -2.38
C TYR A 548 1.48 -21.17 -3.57
N PRO A 549 0.29 -21.60 -4.03
CA PRO A 549 -0.31 -21.09 -5.27
C PRO A 549 -0.61 -19.59 -5.22
N ARG A 550 -1.03 -19.07 -4.05
CA ARG A 550 -1.31 -17.64 -3.89
C ARG A 550 -0.03 -16.79 -3.89
N PRO A 551 1.01 -17.07 -3.07
CA PRO A 551 2.29 -16.37 -3.19
C PRO A 551 2.93 -16.44 -4.59
N ALA A 552 2.83 -17.58 -5.27
CA ALA A 552 3.30 -17.71 -6.66
C ALA A 552 2.50 -16.79 -7.59
N ALA A 553 1.17 -16.77 -7.50
CA ALA A 553 0.32 -15.85 -8.24
C ALA A 553 0.65 -14.37 -7.99
N GLU A 554 0.97 -14.00 -6.75
CA GLU A 554 1.40 -12.64 -6.40
C GLU A 554 2.76 -12.29 -7.01
N ALA A 555 3.69 -13.25 -7.10
CA ALA A 555 4.99 -13.08 -7.74
C ALA A 555 4.85 -12.92 -9.26
N VAL A 556 4.09 -13.80 -9.93
CA VAL A 556 3.82 -13.70 -11.38
C VAL A 556 3.14 -12.39 -11.73
N ARG A 557 2.13 -11.95 -10.96
CA ARG A 557 1.52 -10.63 -11.13
C ARG A 557 2.58 -9.51 -11.05
N SER A 558 3.46 -9.57 -10.06
CA SER A 558 4.51 -8.56 -9.84
C SER A 558 5.54 -8.54 -10.98
N PHE A 559 5.92 -9.73 -11.47
CA PHE A 559 6.76 -9.90 -12.64
C PHE A 559 6.12 -9.25 -13.87
N LEU A 560 4.87 -9.60 -14.19
CA LEU A 560 4.14 -9.06 -15.34
C LEU A 560 3.91 -7.55 -15.25
N MET A 561 3.66 -7.00 -14.05
CA MET A 561 3.53 -5.54 -13.87
C MET A 561 4.79 -4.80 -14.35
N LEU A 562 5.98 -5.27 -13.96
CA LEU A 562 7.25 -4.66 -14.38
C LEU A 562 7.58 -5.00 -15.84
N ARG A 563 7.41 -6.25 -16.24
CA ARG A 563 7.76 -6.76 -17.57
C ARG A 563 6.93 -6.10 -18.67
N LEU A 564 5.61 -5.99 -18.50
CA LEU A 564 4.74 -5.25 -19.42
C LEU A 564 4.99 -3.74 -19.34
N GLY A 565 5.32 -3.21 -18.17
CA GLY A 565 5.74 -1.81 -18.03
C GLY A 565 6.96 -1.47 -18.92
N LEU A 566 7.97 -2.35 -18.92
CA LEU A 566 9.19 -2.20 -19.73
C LEU A 566 8.96 -2.40 -21.23
N HIS A 567 7.99 -3.23 -21.64
CA HIS A 567 7.72 -3.45 -23.06
C HIS A 567 6.80 -2.39 -23.67
N LEU A 568 5.79 -1.96 -22.91
CA LEU A 568 4.74 -1.10 -23.46
C LEU A 568 5.02 0.39 -23.22
N GLY A 569 5.82 0.72 -22.20
CA GLY A 569 6.09 2.11 -21.80
C GLY A 569 4.84 2.89 -21.39
N LEU A 570 3.74 2.23 -21.04
CA LEU A 570 2.46 2.87 -20.75
C LEU A 570 2.47 3.69 -19.46
N ARG A 571 1.63 4.74 -19.42
CA ARG A 571 1.31 5.43 -18.16
C ARG A 571 0.54 4.49 -17.24
N GLN A 572 0.68 4.69 -15.93
CA GLN A 572 0.04 3.84 -14.91
C GLN A 572 -1.47 3.66 -15.15
N LYS A 573 -2.18 4.71 -15.59
CA LYS A 573 -3.62 4.65 -15.89
C LYS A 573 -3.91 3.57 -16.93
N ASN A 574 -3.20 3.61 -18.05
CA ASN A 574 -3.42 2.71 -19.19
C ASN A 574 -3.05 1.27 -18.83
N LEU A 575 -1.94 1.07 -18.10
CA LEU A 575 -1.53 -0.26 -17.65
C LEU A 575 -2.49 -0.85 -16.61
N ARG A 576 -2.93 -0.04 -15.63
CA ARG A 576 -3.86 -0.43 -14.58
C ARG A 576 -5.26 -0.76 -15.12
N GLN A 577 -5.74 0.03 -16.09
CA GLN A 577 -7.08 -0.11 -16.66
C GLN A 577 -7.11 -1.01 -17.90
N LEU A 578 -5.98 -1.64 -18.26
CA LEU A 578 -5.89 -2.55 -19.38
C LEU A 578 -6.87 -3.71 -19.19
N MET A 579 -7.82 -3.84 -20.10
CA MET A 579 -8.82 -4.91 -20.09
C MET A 579 -8.19 -6.21 -20.60
N LEU A 580 -8.68 -7.35 -20.14
CA LEU A 580 -8.27 -8.66 -20.63
C LEU A 580 -9.32 -9.22 -21.59
N CYS A 581 -8.85 -9.71 -22.74
CA CYS A 581 -9.56 -10.67 -23.57
C CYS A 581 -8.78 -11.99 -23.54
N PRO A 582 -9.30 -13.05 -22.87
CA PRO A 582 -8.69 -14.36 -22.89
C PRO A 582 -8.53 -14.89 -24.32
N ARG A 583 -7.52 -15.74 -24.53
CA ARG A 583 -7.31 -16.41 -25.82
C ARG A 583 -8.54 -17.24 -26.19
N GLY A 584 -8.91 -17.23 -27.47
CA GLY A 584 -10.11 -17.90 -27.97
C GLY A 584 -11.43 -17.13 -27.77
N GLN A 585 -11.41 -15.99 -27.07
CA GLN A 585 -12.57 -15.10 -27.00
C GLN A 585 -12.47 -14.00 -28.06
N MET A 586 -13.63 -13.50 -28.51
CA MET A 586 -13.69 -12.39 -29.46
C MET A 586 -13.27 -11.08 -28.79
N PRO A 587 -12.23 -10.40 -29.30
CA PRO A 587 -11.83 -9.09 -28.80
C PRO A 587 -12.93 -8.04 -28.87
N ARG A 588 -12.84 -7.03 -28.00
CA ARG A 588 -13.76 -5.89 -28.07
C ARG A 588 -13.47 -5.08 -29.32
N PRO A 589 -14.51 -4.63 -30.06
CA PRO A 589 -14.32 -3.69 -31.16
C PRO A 589 -13.70 -2.39 -30.68
N GLU A 590 -12.86 -1.77 -31.52
CA GLU A 590 -12.15 -0.52 -31.19
C GLU A 590 -13.11 0.59 -30.74
N ARG A 591 -14.27 0.74 -31.40
CA ARG A 591 -15.31 1.71 -31.01
C ARG A 591 -15.80 1.56 -29.57
N VAL A 592 -15.85 0.32 -29.06
CA VAL A 592 -16.23 0.05 -27.67
C VAL A 592 -15.09 0.50 -26.74
N LEU A 593 -13.85 0.21 -27.11
CA LEU A 593 -12.67 0.63 -26.36
C LEU A 593 -12.51 2.16 -26.34
N GLU A 594 -12.82 2.85 -27.44
CA GLU A 594 -12.86 4.31 -27.55
C GLU A 594 -13.88 4.91 -26.57
N LYS A 595 -15.11 4.37 -26.55
CA LYS A 595 -16.16 4.79 -25.63
C LYS A 595 -15.76 4.59 -24.17
N LEU A 596 -15.07 3.48 -23.86
CA LEU A 596 -14.57 3.18 -22.53
C LEU A 596 -13.29 3.98 -22.18
N LYS A 597 -12.60 4.54 -23.17
CA LYS A 597 -11.26 5.14 -23.05
C LYS A 597 -10.27 4.19 -22.37
N ARG A 598 -10.29 2.91 -22.75
CA ARG A 598 -9.43 1.84 -22.20
C ARG A 598 -8.82 1.00 -23.30
N GLY A 599 -7.66 0.43 -23.01
CA GLY A 599 -7.01 -0.57 -23.88
C GLY A 599 -7.42 -2.00 -23.53
N GLU A 600 -7.02 -2.94 -24.38
CA GLU A 600 -7.22 -4.37 -24.20
C GLU A 600 -5.94 -5.14 -24.55
N ILE A 601 -5.56 -6.10 -23.70
CA ILE A 601 -4.60 -7.16 -24.03
C ILE A 601 -5.35 -8.39 -24.49
N ARG A 602 -4.95 -8.94 -25.63
CA ARG A 602 -5.68 -9.97 -26.36
C ARG A 602 -4.75 -10.78 -27.25
N TRP A 603 -5.18 -11.95 -27.69
CA TRP A 603 -4.44 -12.74 -28.66
C TRP A 603 -4.70 -12.24 -30.09
N SER A 604 -3.64 -12.00 -30.87
CA SER A 604 -3.69 -11.69 -32.30
C SER A 604 -3.53 -12.98 -33.09
N GLU A 605 -4.61 -13.48 -33.70
CA GLU A 605 -4.51 -14.64 -34.60
C GLU A 605 -3.68 -14.34 -35.86
N ARG A 606 -3.70 -13.08 -36.31
CA ARG A 606 -2.92 -12.65 -37.48
C ARG A 606 -1.42 -12.70 -37.22
N ASP A 607 -0.99 -12.23 -36.05
CA ASP A 607 0.43 -12.07 -35.72
C ASP A 607 0.96 -13.21 -34.83
N GLY A 608 0.10 -14.16 -34.44
CA GLY A 608 0.47 -15.32 -33.62
C GLY A 608 0.95 -14.96 -32.21
N GLY A 609 0.37 -13.93 -31.59
CA GLY A 609 0.94 -13.39 -30.36
C GLY A 609 0.01 -12.54 -29.50
N TRP A 610 0.39 -12.37 -28.23
CA TRP A 610 -0.30 -11.45 -27.32
C TRP A 610 -0.09 -10.01 -27.77
N GLU A 611 -1.16 -9.32 -28.15
CA GLU A 611 -1.14 -7.92 -28.53
C GLU A 611 -1.83 -7.02 -27.50
N VAL A 612 -1.34 -5.79 -27.39
CA VAL A 612 -1.99 -4.71 -26.65
C VAL A 612 -2.49 -3.70 -27.66
N LEU A 613 -3.81 -3.49 -27.69
CA LEU A 613 -4.46 -2.44 -28.48
C LEU A 613 -5.05 -1.38 -27.55
N ILE A 614 -4.71 -0.12 -27.78
CA ILE A 614 -5.22 1.01 -27.01
C ILE A 614 -5.63 2.15 -27.97
N PRO A 615 -6.91 2.57 -27.98
CA PRO A 615 -7.34 3.67 -28.85
C PRO A 615 -6.66 4.98 -28.45
N ALA A 616 -6.36 5.85 -29.43
CA ALA A 616 -5.64 7.10 -29.21
C ALA A 616 -6.30 7.97 -28.12
N VAL A 617 -7.65 8.06 -28.12
CA VAL A 617 -8.47 8.80 -27.15
C VAL A 617 -8.28 8.37 -25.69
N ALA A 618 -7.74 7.17 -25.43
CA ALA A 618 -7.40 6.73 -24.07
C ALA A 618 -6.10 7.40 -23.55
N PHE A 619 -5.25 7.94 -24.42
CA PHE A 619 -4.03 8.62 -24.03
C PHE A 619 -4.26 10.11 -23.77
N LYS A 620 -3.50 10.65 -22.81
CA LYS A 620 -3.45 12.10 -22.53
C LYS A 620 -3.02 12.92 -23.75
N ASN A 621 -2.16 12.34 -24.59
CA ASN A 621 -1.60 12.98 -25.78
C ASN A 621 -2.28 12.47 -27.07
N ALA A 622 -3.59 12.16 -27.02
CA ALA A 622 -4.32 11.57 -28.16
C ALA A 622 -4.12 12.33 -29.49
N HIS A 623 -3.97 13.66 -29.42
CA HIS A 623 -3.79 14.55 -30.57
C HIS A 623 -2.33 14.86 -30.92
N SER A 624 -1.35 14.16 -30.31
CA SER A 624 0.04 14.34 -30.71
C SER A 624 0.31 13.68 -32.06
N SER A 625 1.35 14.16 -32.74
CA SER A 625 1.83 13.60 -34.01
C SER A 625 2.13 12.09 -33.95
N PHE A 626 2.43 11.56 -32.76
CA PHE A 626 2.63 10.13 -32.54
C PHE A 626 1.44 9.26 -32.98
N PHE A 627 0.22 9.67 -32.62
CA PHE A 627 -0.96 8.84 -32.89
C PHE A 627 -1.49 9.04 -34.30
N GLY A 628 -1.52 10.28 -34.81
CA GLY A 628 -2.11 10.57 -36.12
C GLY A 628 -3.51 9.95 -36.28
N ASP A 629 -4.32 10.01 -35.21
CA ASP A 629 -5.63 9.39 -35.06
C ASP A 629 -5.69 7.85 -35.17
N LYS A 630 -4.55 7.15 -35.09
CA LYS A 630 -4.47 5.68 -35.05
C LYS A 630 -4.32 5.15 -33.63
N PRO A 631 -4.84 3.94 -33.33
CA PRO A 631 -4.62 3.31 -32.04
C PRO A 631 -3.15 2.93 -31.84
N PHE A 632 -2.72 2.87 -30.58
CA PHE A 632 -1.51 2.15 -30.22
C PHE A 632 -1.77 0.65 -30.37
N ARG A 633 -0.89 -0.03 -31.11
CA ARG A 633 -0.92 -1.48 -31.26
C ARG A 633 0.50 -2.02 -31.15
N LEU A 634 0.72 -2.97 -30.26
CA LEU A 634 2.00 -3.64 -30.09
C LEU A 634 1.80 -5.12 -29.80
N VAL A 635 2.39 -5.99 -30.62
CA VAL A 635 2.52 -7.42 -30.33
C VAL A 635 3.71 -7.59 -29.39
N LEU A 636 3.48 -8.23 -28.24
CA LEU A 636 4.50 -8.47 -27.24
C LEU A 636 5.49 -9.53 -27.75
N PRO A 637 6.79 -9.36 -27.54
CA PRO A 637 7.75 -10.38 -27.93
C PRO A 637 7.75 -11.53 -26.92
N ASP A 638 7.73 -12.78 -27.39
CA ASP A 638 7.86 -13.95 -26.51
C ASP A 638 9.33 -14.22 -26.16
N LEU A 639 9.91 -13.31 -25.38
CA LEU A 639 11.29 -13.41 -24.88
C LEU A 639 11.29 -13.72 -23.39
N LEU A 640 12.02 -14.77 -23.02
CA LEU A 640 12.15 -15.26 -21.64
C LEU A 640 10.80 -15.71 -21.06
N ASP A 641 10.13 -16.58 -21.81
CA ASP A 641 8.84 -17.20 -21.46
C ASP A 641 7.72 -16.21 -21.15
N LEU A 642 7.71 -15.04 -21.80
CA LEU A 642 6.70 -14.02 -21.51
C LEU A 642 5.29 -14.56 -21.73
N TYR A 643 5.06 -15.29 -22.82
CA TYR A 643 3.74 -15.85 -23.12
C TYR A 643 3.31 -16.87 -22.08
N ARG A 644 4.22 -17.77 -21.67
CA ARG A 644 3.94 -18.73 -20.59
C ARG A 644 3.47 -18.02 -19.32
N TYR A 645 4.17 -16.97 -18.88
CA TYR A 645 3.76 -16.22 -17.69
C TYR A 645 2.43 -15.48 -17.87
N ILE A 646 2.12 -14.98 -19.07
CA ILE A 646 0.82 -14.36 -19.36
C ILE A 646 -0.30 -15.41 -19.30
N ASP A 647 -0.09 -16.56 -19.94
CA ASP A 647 -1.06 -17.66 -20.01
C ASP A 647 -1.32 -18.23 -18.61
N ASP A 648 -0.26 -18.58 -17.87
CA ASP A 648 -0.34 -19.04 -16.47
C ASP A 648 -1.09 -18.01 -15.60
N TYR A 649 -0.83 -16.71 -15.85
CA TYR A 649 -1.50 -15.67 -15.10
C TYR A 649 -3.00 -15.60 -15.39
N VAL A 650 -3.36 -15.59 -16.68
CA VAL A 650 -4.73 -15.49 -17.17
C VAL A 650 -5.57 -16.69 -16.77
N GLU A 651 -5.05 -17.91 -16.96
CA GLU A 651 -5.80 -19.15 -16.81
C GLU A 651 -6.04 -19.54 -15.36
N ARG A 652 -5.06 -19.32 -14.47
CA ARG A 652 -5.06 -19.92 -13.12
C ARG A 652 -4.70 -18.97 -11.98
N HIS A 653 -3.72 -18.11 -12.16
CA HIS A 653 -3.32 -17.22 -11.06
C HIS A 653 -4.36 -16.15 -10.75
N ARG A 654 -5.00 -15.58 -11.77
CA ARG A 654 -6.08 -14.59 -11.55
C ARG A 654 -7.21 -15.18 -10.72
N ALA A 655 -7.67 -16.40 -11.03
CA ALA A 655 -8.68 -17.10 -10.23
C ALA A 655 -8.24 -17.28 -8.76
N THR A 656 -6.97 -17.65 -8.55
CA THR A 656 -6.37 -17.78 -7.21
C THR A 656 -6.36 -16.46 -6.44
N LEU A 657 -6.10 -15.34 -7.10
CA LEU A 657 -6.07 -14.01 -6.48
C LEU A 657 -7.49 -13.47 -6.17
N LEU A 658 -8.46 -13.78 -7.03
CA LEU A 658 -9.86 -13.35 -6.89
C LEU A 658 -10.60 -14.08 -5.78
N ARG A 659 -10.22 -15.33 -5.47
CA ARG A 659 -10.84 -16.15 -4.40
C ARG A 659 -12.37 -16.24 -4.54
N GLY A 660 -12.85 -16.40 -5.78
CA GLY A 660 -14.28 -16.54 -6.12
C GLY A 660 -15.09 -15.24 -6.11
N VAL A 661 -14.47 -14.06 -5.94
CA VAL A 661 -15.15 -12.77 -6.11
C VAL A 661 -15.26 -12.43 -7.60
N ALA A 662 -16.28 -11.63 -7.95
CA ALA A 662 -16.50 -11.13 -9.31
C ALA A 662 -15.24 -10.50 -9.92
N ASP A 663 -14.95 -10.90 -11.16
CA ASP A 663 -13.80 -10.42 -11.92
C ASP A 663 -14.07 -9.01 -12.47
N PRO A 664 -13.20 -8.01 -12.20
CA PRO A 664 -13.35 -6.67 -12.74
C PRO A 664 -13.08 -6.57 -14.25
N GLY A 665 -12.57 -7.62 -14.90
CA GLY A 665 -12.24 -7.67 -16.32
C GLY A 665 -10.94 -6.97 -16.70
N THR A 666 -10.26 -6.33 -15.74
CA THR A 666 -8.90 -5.80 -15.93
C THR A 666 -7.87 -6.91 -15.87
N PHE A 667 -6.77 -6.74 -16.61
CA PHE A 667 -5.66 -7.68 -16.65
C PHE A 667 -5.08 -7.89 -15.25
N PHE A 668 -4.66 -6.80 -14.58
CA PHE A 668 -4.16 -6.86 -13.21
C PHE A 668 -5.30 -6.83 -12.19
N VAL A 669 -5.25 -7.77 -11.22
CA VAL A 669 -6.21 -7.87 -10.11
C VAL A 669 -5.51 -7.89 -8.76
N LYS A 670 -6.14 -7.26 -7.76
CA LYS A 670 -5.68 -7.28 -6.37
C LYS A 670 -5.84 -8.69 -5.81
N THR A 671 -5.00 -9.03 -4.83
CA THR A 671 -5.25 -10.22 -4.03
C THR A 671 -6.39 -9.92 -3.05
N VAL A 672 -7.53 -10.57 -3.23
CA VAL A 672 -8.70 -10.38 -2.37
C VAL A 672 -8.38 -10.82 -0.93
N LYS A 673 -8.81 -10.01 0.03
CA LYS A 673 -8.63 -10.27 1.47
C LYS A 673 -9.99 -10.50 2.12
N THR A 674 -10.02 -11.15 3.28
CA THR A 674 -11.27 -11.37 4.04
C THR A 674 -11.99 -10.05 4.37
N THR A 675 -11.25 -8.95 4.48
CA THR A 675 -11.78 -7.62 4.85
C THR A 675 -12.06 -6.70 3.66
N SER A 676 -11.78 -7.11 2.42
CA SER A 676 -11.96 -6.27 1.23
C SER A 676 -12.20 -7.15 0.01
N THR A 677 -13.39 -7.01 -0.59
CA THR A 677 -13.85 -7.78 -1.75
C THR A 677 -13.58 -7.09 -3.08
N ASP A 678 -13.26 -5.79 -3.09
CA ASP A 678 -12.91 -5.12 -4.34
C ASP A 678 -11.57 -5.64 -4.88
N ALA A 679 -11.61 -6.25 -6.07
CA ALA A 679 -10.46 -6.83 -6.75
C ALA A 679 -9.78 -5.85 -7.74
N ALA A 680 -10.40 -4.71 -8.05
CA ALA A 680 -9.87 -3.77 -9.03
C ALA A 680 -8.79 -2.86 -8.44
N TYR A 681 -7.73 -2.57 -9.20
CA TYR A 681 -6.75 -1.58 -8.78
C TYR A 681 -7.25 -0.15 -9.03
N ASP A 682 -7.14 0.70 -8.02
CA ASP A 682 -7.24 2.17 -8.14
C ASP A 682 -5.84 2.82 -8.29
N VAL A 683 -5.73 4.15 -8.29
CA VAL A 683 -4.43 4.84 -8.45
C VAL A 683 -3.48 4.47 -7.31
N THR A 684 -3.98 4.54 -6.08
CA THR A 684 -3.20 4.40 -4.85
C THR A 684 -2.75 2.95 -4.66
N THR A 685 -3.66 2.00 -4.79
CA THR A 685 -3.39 0.58 -4.63
C THR A 685 -2.50 0.02 -5.72
N PHE A 686 -2.58 0.52 -6.96
CA PHE A 686 -1.66 0.13 -8.04
C PHE A 686 -0.25 0.68 -7.78
N TYR A 687 -0.16 1.95 -7.36
CA TYR A 687 1.11 2.57 -6.95
C TYR A 687 1.76 1.81 -5.79
N GLU A 688 0.99 1.48 -4.75
CA GLU A 688 1.48 0.73 -3.59
C GLU A 688 1.89 -0.69 -3.97
N ALA A 689 1.15 -1.38 -4.85
CA ALA A 689 1.55 -2.70 -5.34
C ALA A 689 2.89 -2.64 -6.07
N TRP A 690 3.07 -1.66 -6.95
CA TRP A 690 4.35 -1.41 -7.63
C TRP A 690 5.48 -1.14 -6.64
N ARG A 691 5.24 -0.20 -5.72
CA ARG A 691 6.22 0.19 -4.70
C ARG A 691 6.62 -1.00 -3.83
N LEU A 692 5.67 -1.83 -3.41
CA LEU A 692 5.94 -3.05 -2.64
C LEU A 692 6.78 -4.06 -3.44
N THR A 693 6.54 -4.20 -4.74
CA THR A 693 7.38 -5.02 -5.62
C THR A 693 8.82 -4.50 -5.63
N ILE A 694 9.02 -3.19 -5.78
CA ILE A 694 10.35 -2.58 -5.74
C ILE A 694 11.01 -2.76 -4.36
N GLN A 695 10.27 -2.57 -3.28
CA GLN A 695 10.79 -2.78 -1.92
C GLN A 695 11.26 -4.21 -1.69
N ARG A 696 10.52 -5.20 -2.20
CA ARG A 696 10.82 -6.62 -2.00
C ARG A 696 11.92 -7.15 -2.90
N TYR A 697 11.94 -6.76 -4.17
CA TYR A 697 12.77 -7.37 -5.20
C TYR A 697 13.72 -6.38 -5.89
N GLY A 698 13.42 -5.09 -5.87
CA GLY A 698 14.25 -4.09 -6.52
C GLY A 698 15.45 -3.67 -5.68
N ILE A 699 15.22 -3.33 -4.42
CA ILE A 699 16.24 -2.74 -3.54
C ILE A 699 17.13 -3.84 -2.95
N TYR A 700 18.42 -3.82 -3.30
CA TYR A 700 19.39 -4.74 -2.70
C TYR A 700 19.56 -4.45 -1.20
N ASN A 701 19.34 -5.48 -0.39
CA ASN A 701 19.47 -5.45 1.05
C ASN A 701 20.74 -6.20 1.49
N PRO A 702 21.79 -5.48 1.95
CA PRO A 702 23.08 -6.08 2.27
C PRO A 702 23.01 -7.05 3.47
N TYR A 703 22.03 -6.90 4.36
CA TYR A 703 21.87 -7.77 5.52
C TYR A 703 21.23 -9.12 5.15
N THR A 704 20.55 -9.21 4.01
CA THR A 704 19.84 -10.44 3.61
C THR A 704 20.30 -11.03 2.27
N GLY A 705 21.13 -10.31 1.52
CA GLY A 705 21.58 -10.71 0.17
C GLY A 705 20.48 -10.73 -0.88
N ARG A 706 19.29 -10.20 -0.58
CA ARG A 706 18.12 -10.18 -1.49
C ARG A 706 17.94 -8.80 -2.12
N GLY A 707 17.26 -8.77 -3.26
CA GLY A 707 17.00 -7.57 -4.04
C GLY A 707 18.02 -7.40 -5.16
N ALA A 708 17.61 -6.78 -6.26
CA ALA A 708 18.39 -6.81 -7.49
C ALA A 708 19.47 -5.71 -7.59
N ILE A 709 19.18 -4.50 -7.10
CA ILE A 709 19.96 -3.30 -7.46
C ILE A 709 20.43 -2.55 -6.20
N LYS A 710 21.74 -2.37 -6.08
CA LYS A 710 22.38 -1.60 -4.99
C LYS A 710 22.08 -0.11 -5.14
N GLY A 711 21.67 0.53 -4.05
CA GLY A 711 21.37 1.97 -4.01
C GLY A 711 19.98 2.37 -4.53
N LEU A 712 19.19 1.42 -5.05
CA LEU A 712 17.85 1.72 -5.56
C LEU A 712 16.94 2.16 -4.42
N LEU A 713 16.08 3.14 -4.66
CA LEU A 713 15.08 3.57 -3.69
C LEU A 713 13.66 3.18 -4.15
N PRO A 714 12.70 3.06 -3.22
CA PRO A 714 11.31 2.77 -3.53
C PRO A 714 10.74 3.80 -4.48
N HIS A 715 10.02 3.38 -5.51
CA HIS A 715 9.43 4.27 -6.50
C HIS A 715 8.20 3.65 -7.15
N GLY A 716 7.49 4.44 -7.98
CA GLY A 716 6.24 4.05 -8.60
C GLY A 716 6.33 3.77 -10.10
N PRO A 717 5.22 3.39 -10.74
CA PRO A 717 5.18 2.96 -12.15
C PRO A 717 5.68 3.98 -13.16
N HIS A 718 5.58 5.28 -12.88
CA HIS A 718 6.03 6.32 -13.81
C HIS A 718 7.53 6.21 -14.11
N ASN A 719 8.33 5.79 -13.13
CA ASN A 719 9.78 5.71 -13.25
C ASN A 719 10.26 4.66 -14.26
N VAL A 720 9.44 3.66 -14.61
CA VAL A 720 9.79 2.74 -15.72
C VAL A 720 9.75 3.43 -17.08
N ARG A 721 8.88 4.43 -17.26
CA ARG A 721 8.89 5.24 -18.48
C ARG A 721 10.18 6.05 -18.59
N ASP A 722 10.66 6.58 -17.46
CA ASP A 722 11.94 7.29 -17.40
C ASP A 722 13.09 6.36 -17.83
N VAL A 723 13.11 5.14 -17.31
CA VAL A 723 14.11 4.12 -17.68
C VAL A 723 14.08 3.82 -19.18
N LEU A 724 12.90 3.65 -19.77
CA LEU A 724 12.76 3.38 -21.20
C LEU A 724 13.21 4.55 -22.08
N ALA A 725 12.70 5.75 -21.79
CA ALA A 725 13.05 6.96 -22.53
C ALA A 725 14.56 7.21 -22.48
N THR A 726 15.16 7.12 -21.29
CA THR A 726 16.61 7.29 -21.12
C THR A 726 17.40 6.18 -21.81
N HIS A 727 16.95 4.91 -21.75
CA HIS A 727 17.65 3.82 -22.43
C HIS A 727 17.67 4.03 -23.94
N ILE A 728 16.52 4.26 -24.57
CA ILE A 728 16.44 4.52 -26.01
C ILE A 728 17.25 5.76 -26.38
N LEU A 729 17.18 6.83 -25.57
CA LEU A 729 17.95 8.05 -25.81
C LEU A 729 19.47 7.81 -25.75
N LYS A 730 19.96 7.01 -24.80
CA LYS A 730 21.38 6.66 -24.70
C LYS A 730 21.85 5.79 -25.86
N GLN A 731 21.01 4.85 -26.31
CA GLN A 731 21.36 3.93 -27.40
C GLN A 731 21.31 4.60 -28.78
N THR A 732 20.37 5.51 -28.99
CA THR A 732 20.05 6.03 -30.34
C THR A 732 20.41 7.50 -30.51
N GLY A 733 20.55 8.25 -29.42
CA GLY A 733 20.69 9.71 -29.45
C GLY A 733 19.44 10.47 -29.93
N SER A 734 18.34 9.76 -30.24
CA SER A 734 17.14 10.33 -30.87
C SER A 734 16.04 10.59 -29.85
N TYR A 735 15.67 11.87 -29.69
CA TYR A 735 14.51 12.27 -28.90
C TYR A 735 13.20 11.73 -29.47
N GLU A 736 13.11 11.60 -30.79
CA GLU A 736 11.92 11.10 -31.47
C GLU A 736 11.69 9.62 -31.16
N GLN A 737 12.71 8.77 -31.33
CA GLN A 737 12.60 7.34 -31.00
C GLN A 737 12.32 7.13 -29.51
N ALA A 738 12.97 7.89 -28.63
CA ALA A 738 12.68 7.85 -27.20
C ALA A 738 11.25 8.28 -26.88
N SER A 739 10.69 9.23 -27.63
CA SER A 739 9.29 9.67 -27.46
C SER A 739 8.28 8.59 -27.85
N TYR A 740 8.60 7.79 -28.87
CA TYR A 740 7.76 6.66 -29.32
C TYR A 740 7.67 5.56 -28.26
N ALA A 741 8.79 5.27 -27.59
CA ALA A 741 8.86 4.29 -26.50
C ALA A 741 7.93 4.62 -25.32
N ILE A 742 7.57 5.89 -25.15
CA ILE A 742 6.70 6.35 -24.05
C ILE A 742 5.42 7.06 -24.53
N GLN A 743 5.11 7.07 -25.82
CA GLN A 743 3.92 7.73 -26.38
C GLN A 743 3.83 9.21 -25.95
N ASP A 744 4.94 9.94 -26.07
CA ASP A 744 5.06 11.37 -25.79
C ASP A 744 5.61 12.14 -27.01
N THR A 745 5.88 13.44 -26.89
CA THR A 745 6.51 14.23 -27.96
C THR A 745 8.02 14.35 -27.77
N ALA A 746 8.76 14.51 -28.88
CA ALA A 746 10.21 14.70 -28.85
C ALA A 746 10.63 15.90 -27.98
N ASP A 747 9.90 17.03 -28.05
CA ASP A 747 10.16 18.22 -27.24
C ASP A 747 10.05 17.95 -25.74
N MET A 748 9.04 17.17 -25.34
CA MET A 748 8.87 16.77 -23.95
C MET A 748 10.02 15.86 -23.50
N VAL A 749 10.47 14.95 -24.36
CA VAL A 749 11.63 14.11 -24.05
C VAL A 749 12.91 14.93 -23.93
N ALA A 750 13.17 15.84 -24.86
CA ALA A 750 14.34 16.71 -24.83
C ALA A 750 14.40 17.53 -23.54
N LYS A 751 13.26 18.11 -23.14
CA LYS A 751 13.14 18.88 -21.91
C LYS A 751 13.38 18.06 -20.63
N HIS A 752 12.93 16.81 -20.59
CA HIS A 752 12.96 15.99 -19.37
C HIS A 752 14.17 15.07 -19.26
N TYR A 753 14.68 14.56 -20.38
CA TYR A 753 15.74 13.54 -20.41
C TYR A 753 17.01 13.99 -21.13
N GLY A 754 17.04 15.19 -21.73
CA GLY A 754 18.19 15.69 -22.47
C GLY A 754 19.51 15.66 -21.68
N ARG A 755 19.44 15.76 -20.34
CA ARG A 755 20.61 15.62 -19.46
C ARG A 755 21.29 14.25 -19.46
N PHE A 756 20.60 13.21 -19.95
CA PHE A 756 21.14 11.84 -20.04
C PHE A 756 21.63 11.48 -21.44
N LEU A 757 21.60 12.44 -22.37
CA LEU A 757 22.15 12.26 -23.70
C LEU A 757 23.68 12.06 -23.57
N PRO A 758 24.28 11.05 -24.24
CA PRO A 758 25.72 10.86 -24.22
C PRO A 758 26.46 12.14 -24.65
N GLN A 759 27.50 12.50 -23.91
CA GLN A 759 28.29 13.72 -24.19
C GLN A 759 28.99 13.65 -25.55
N ASP A 760 29.33 12.43 -26.00
CA ASP A 760 30.03 12.19 -27.26
C ASP A 760 29.07 11.72 -28.37
N LYS A 761 28.30 12.68 -28.91
CA LYS A 761 27.40 12.44 -30.05
C LYS A 761 28.15 11.97 -31.30
N ALA A 762 29.41 12.40 -31.45
CA ALA A 762 30.26 12.05 -32.58
C ALA A 762 30.65 10.58 -32.55
N ALA A 763 30.95 10.02 -31.37
CA ALA A 763 31.18 8.58 -31.21
C ALA A 763 29.94 7.73 -31.54
N LEU A 764 28.72 8.21 -31.22
CA LEU A 764 27.49 7.49 -31.58
C LEU A 764 27.26 7.48 -33.09
N ALA A 765 27.46 8.62 -33.75
CA ALA A 765 27.40 8.73 -35.21
C ALA A 765 28.48 7.86 -35.88
N ALA A 766 29.70 7.85 -35.34
CA ALA A 766 30.79 7.02 -35.84
C ALA A 766 30.46 5.52 -35.76
N ARG A 767 29.79 5.03 -34.71
CA ARG A 767 29.35 3.62 -34.63
C ARG A 767 28.36 3.26 -35.74
N ILE A 768 27.40 4.14 -36.02
CA ILE A 768 26.41 3.92 -37.10
C ILE A 768 27.12 3.92 -38.47
N LEU A 769 28.07 4.84 -38.67
CA LEU A 769 28.88 4.88 -39.89
C LEU A 769 29.75 3.62 -40.02
N ASN A 770 30.36 3.14 -38.94
CA ASN A 770 31.20 1.95 -38.91
C ASN A 770 30.43 0.66 -39.22
N GLN A 771 29.14 0.56 -38.88
CA GLN A 771 28.31 -0.59 -39.28
C GLN A 771 28.22 -0.76 -40.80
N VAL A 772 28.29 0.34 -41.56
CA VAL A 772 28.33 0.30 -43.03
C VAL A 772 29.66 -0.24 -43.54
N TRP A 773 30.76 0.07 -42.84
CA TRP A 773 32.10 -0.44 -43.17
C TRP A 773 32.32 -1.89 -42.70
N GLU A 774 31.62 -2.35 -41.66
CA GLU A 774 31.68 -3.74 -41.16
C GLU A 774 30.78 -4.70 -41.96
N ALA A 775 29.75 -4.18 -42.61
CA ALA A 775 28.85 -4.95 -43.48
C ALA A 775 29.31 -5.02 -44.95
N ALA A 776 30.37 -4.29 -45.30
CA ALA A 776 31.06 -4.32 -46.59
C ALA A 776 32.28 -5.26 -46.52
#